data_AF-A0A1G0Z1P7-F1
#
_entry.id   AF-A0A1G0Z1P7-F1
#
_cell.length_a   1.000
_cell.length_b   1.000
_cell.length_c   1.000
_cell.angle_alpha   90.00
_cell.angle_beta   90.00
_cell.angle_gamma   90.00
#
_symmetry.space_group_name_H-M   'P 1'
#
loop_
_entity.id
_entity.type
_entity.pdbx_description
1 polymer ?
#
loop_
_entity_poly.entity_id
_entity_poly.type
_entity_poly.pdbx_seq_one_letter_code
_entity_poly.pdbx_strand_id
1 'polypeptide(L)'
;MRKMKLLKTLFAGITLFALNCYCNEEKNPGLAEFSKPAQIDESKYGAGTLKETGKTFYVSLNGDDKNDGLSENTSWRTVRYACPLLKAGDTLIISEGEYNENEMDINVKEGSTDFMGNSGLPGKPIRIMAAPNARVIIRGAKKFVLNKKSEAAQFTYEISCKEKTIPCIWEAGTQIKLQNSGSIEKTEELPGTYYYDTEKHKLYVHFTDSNFFPGRSIYIEKSRVGLRIHGSYVEVKGIWFMNYGSAILMRPNYVNEPKTKEERDIGNNKAEHITIEDCGFFANSTVGIEAYQVQWCLFKNNIGEKNGDRGTIITHTDKFQDNLIKGNIFGSSDETMRLIGSNNVNYAISHYGGGMGERNHIIENIIDDKLSFRWKPICKESIMEDNVLTGILYIEGITHDRITVPKERIIIRNNVILGKIHWPGNEFEKNNPFANRLDTDKIFINNFMPFSNEKTINEALFADTAYYDYRLQEDSPLKGKSMGGGDVGRHRYPQGKVLFVGANGNDTASGLSIKGAWKSLKKAAESLCPGDTLYIMPGKYDETLSISANGTKDAPVFIRAHSKGKVLLKGVKINVPAIVEGITVSGGTNAFDIKAPGVTLKRCTACNAPENGISAQNAKDLSISNCTITGNKTGITLKNSKEASIRDSIIAFNKNELEISEDSKQGYHAGHNIYYGDNIDKNKFAGEFGSIVADPLFVNAKNSDYRIAWNSPAASVDAFNSPAGAATVSGKPLQISDISANFINADSAVIKWKTPVDDTTAYVEYWKKGKTKKQRSNDPEQGTKHIAGLSELEKDSVYEFRIHAAGRRGGHAVSEVKEFRTKKEIRLPATYYLSPDGNDNADGKSLKTAWKTISNACEAANPGDTILINPGKYTNAIIPLKTGLPGKPITFKKNGKGQAILDGNGVLSPIVYLEKKNHIVIDGLTFDNLEAKNRNGVIKLSHCKDIKILNCRAGNQKAVSWLSGPFFRANGSRDLTVERNVCWGSDYPIAIGESENVLIKNNTIVDGTMWACSIWGGNNISIINNLWYRPCIPIKSNQAISFTGISKTKIICDYNLFYSPCPNHKVGWIRNTLGETLITGDSLKQWQEQTEYDKHSIQADPLFVDYEKGDFRLKENSPAIGKGKDGETIGASCK
;
A
#
# COMPACT_ATOMS: atom_id res chain seq x y z
N MET A 1 -10.71 47.02 -13.64
CA MET A 1 -9.64 47.55 -12.75
C MET A 1 -9.90 47.37 -11.24
N ARG A 2 -11.11 47.56 -10.69
CA ARG A 2 -11.39 47.27 -9.25
C ARG A 2 -11.31 45.77 -8.86
N LYS A 3 -11.64 44.84 -9.76
CA LYS A 3 -11.42 43.38 -9.56
C LYS A 3 -9.94 42.95 -9.55
N MET A 4 -9.03 43.77 -10.09
CA MET A 4 -7.58 43.49 -10.12
C MET A 4 -6.86 43.99 -8.85
N LYS A 5 -7.43 44.99 -8.15
CA LYS A 5 -6.96 45.40 -6.82
C LYS A 5 -7.41 44.42 -5.74
N LEU A 6 -8.66 43.93 -5.78
CA LEU A 6 -9.13 42.93 -4.82
C LEU A 6 -8.38 41.58 -4.91
N LEU A 7 -7.97 41.18 -6.12
CA LEU A 7 -7.10 40.00 -6.27
C LEU A 7 -5.71 40.24 -5.67
N LYS A 8 -5.10 41.42 -5.86
CA LYS A 8 -3.79 41.75 -5.26
C LYS A 8 -3.83 41.86 -3.73
N THR A 9 -4.95 42.28 -3.13
CA THR A 9 -5.10 42.35 -1.67
C THR A 9 -5.41 40.99 -1.05
N LEU A 10 -6.09 40.08 -1.76
CA LEU A 10 -6.22 38.67 -1.34
C LEU A 10 -4.89 37.90 -1.50
N PHE A 11 -4.06 38.27 -2.49
CA PHE A 11 -2.74 37.71 -2.75
C PHE A 11 -1.69 38.05 -1.68
N ALA A 12 -1.88 39.12 -0.90
CA ALA A 12 -1.02 39.45 0.23
C ALA A 12 -1.48 38.80 1.55
N GLY A 13 -2.76 38.43 1.67
CA GLY A 13 -3.34 37.93 2.93
C GLY A 13 -2.93 36.52 3.33
N ILE A 14 -2.55 35.66 2.38
CA ILE A 14 -2.11 34.28 2.67
C ILE A 14 -0.59 34.23 2.90
N THR A 15 0.18 35.06 2.20
CA THR A 15 1.64 35.20 2.38
C THR A 15 1.99 35.97 3.66
N LEU A 16 1.24 37.00 4.06
CA LEU A 16 1.49 37.67 5.36
C LEU A 16 1.11 36.80 6.56
N PHE A 17 0.05 35.97 6.47
CA PHE A 17 -0.32 35.06 7.56
C PHE A 17 0.70 33.94 7.75
N ALA A 18 1.34 33.47 6.68
CA ALA A 18 2.44 32.51 6.78
C ALA A 18 3.68 33.16 7.45
N LEU A 19 4.07 34.39 7.06
CA LEU A 19 5.28 35.04 7.59
C LEU A 19 5.23 35.33 9.12
N ASN A 20 4.07 35.62 9.69
CA ASN A 20 3.91 35.88 11.13
C ASN A 20 3.90 34.61 12.01
N CYS A 21 3.95 33.40 11.43
CA CYS A 21 3.85 32.13 12.16
C CYS A 21 5.18 31.36 12.28
N TYR A 22 6.26 31.80 11.64
CA TYR A 22 7.52 31.03 11.60
C TYR A 22 8.32 31.09 12.91
N CYS A 23 8.19 32.16 13.70
CA CYS A 23 8.91 32.34 14.95
C CYS A 23 8.00 33.01 15.98
N ASN A 24 7.64 32.29 17.04
CA ASN A 24 7.18 32.92 18.28
C ASN A 24 7.85 32.19 19.45
N GLU A 25 9.13 32.47 19.68
CA GLU A 25 9.77 32.20 20.98
C GLU A 25 8.95 32.79 22.13
N GLU A 26 8.24 33.91 21.89
CA GLU A 26 7.32 34.54 22.84
C GLU A 26 6.23 33.59 23.37
N LYS A 27 5.82 32.57 22.59
CA LYS A 27 4.81 31.59 23.00
C LYS A 27 5.41 30.32 23.61
N ASN A 28 6.68 30.00 23.34
CA ASN A 28 7.37 28.78 23.82
C ASN A 28 8.86 29.06 24.15
N PRO A 29 9.15 29.68 25.31
CA PRO A 29 10.53 29.97 25.72
C PRO A 29 11.39 28.69 25.79
N GLY A 30 12.63 28.75 25.29
CA GLY A 30 13.58 27.63 25.30
C GLY A 30 13.47 26.64 24.13
N LEU A 31 12.47 26.79 23.24
CA LEU A 31 12.29 25.89 22.10
C LEU A 31 13.46 25.99 21.08
N ALA A 32 14.10 27.15 20.94
CA ALA A 32 15.21 27.34 20.01
C ALA A 32 16.46 26.51 20.35
N GLU A 33 16.64 26.07 21.60
CA GLU A 33 17.76 25.18 21.98
C GLU A 33 17.67 23.83 21.27
N PHE A 34 16.44 23.39 20.95
CA PHE A 34 16.15 22.12 20.29
C PHE A 34 16.20 22.22 18.75
N SER A 35 16.56 23.38 18.21
CA SER A 35 16.75 23.55 16.76
C SER A 35 18.05 22.96 16.23
N LYS A 36 19.04 22.74 17.12
CA LYS A 36 20.35 22.20 16.77
C LYS A 36 20.26 20.70 16.41
N PRO A 37 20.88 20.24 15.29
CA PRO A 37 20.87 18.82 14.88
C PRO A 37 21.32 17.84 15.97
N ALA A 38 20.87 16.59 15.87
CA ALA A 38 21.16 15.60 16.91
C ALA A 38 22.62 15.17 16.77
N GLN A 39 23.36 15.17 17.87
CA GLN A 39 24.66 14.52 17.90
C GLN A 39 24.47 13.04 18.23
N ILE A 40 24.08 12.27 17.22
CA ILE A 40 23.99 10.81 17.34
C ILE A 40 25.35 10.21 17.00
N ASP A 41 25.93 9.52 17.96
CA ASP A 41 27.12 8.70 17.76
C ASP A 41 26.74 7.40 17.05
N GLU A 42 26.83 7.41 15.71
CA GLU A 42 26.54 6.25 14.86
C GLU A 42 27.38 5.01 15.23
N SER A 43 28.57 5.18 15.82
CA SER A 43 29.47 4.08 16.18
C SER A 43 28.94 3.16 17.29
N LYS A 44 27.90 3.61 18.02
CA LYS A 44 27.20 2.80 19.03
C LYS A 44 26.20 1.82 18.43
N TYR A 45 25.82 2.00 17.16
CA TYR A 45 24.78 1.21 16.50
C TYR A 45 25.39 0.24 15.49
N GLY A 46 24.72 -0.90 15.31
CA GLY A 46 25.13 -1.95 14.40
C GLY A 46 26.30 -2.79 14.93
N ALA A 47 26.83 -3.63 14.05
CA ALA A 47 27.85 -4.64 14.36
C ALA A 47 29.25 -4.05 14.63
N GLY A 48 29.45 -2.77 14.30
CA GLY A 48 30.75 -2.10 14.40
C GLY A 48 31.76 -2.58 13.34
N THR A 49 32.99 -2.09 13.45
CA THR A 49 34.07 -2.40 12.50
C THR A 49 34.69 -3.76 12.79
N LEU A 50 35.07 -4.50 11.75
CA LEU A 50 35.93 -5.70 11.87
C LEU A 50 37.35 -5.28 12.29
N LYS A 51 37.75 -5.65 13.50
CA LYS A 51 39.08 -5.39 14.08
C LYS A 51 39.96 -6.63 14.08
N GLU A 52 39.35 -7.80 14.31
CA GLU A 52 40.03 -9.10 14.27
C GLU A 52 39.33 -9.99 13.24
N THR A 53 40.07 -10.41 12.21
CA THR A 53 39.54 -11.15 11.07
C THR A 53 39.47 -12.64 11.34
N GLY A 54 38.34 -13.25 10.99
CA GLY A 54 38.18 -14.69 10.82
C GLY A 54 38.52 -15.13 9.38
N LYS A 55 37.86 -16.17 8.89
CA LYS A 55 37.99 -16.67 7.53
C LYS A 55 37.14 -15.87 6.55
N THR A 56 37.59 -15.76 5.31
CA THR A 56 36.77 -15.25 4.20
C THR A 56 36.30 -16.42 3.35
N PHE A 57 35.00 -16.54 3.17
CA PHE A 57 34.34 -17.56 2.36
C PHE A 57 33.67 -16.95 1.13
N TYR A 58 33.51 -17.75 0.08
CA TYR A 58 32.96 -17.33 -1.20
C TYR A 58 31.79 -18.23 -1.63
N VAL A 59 30.73 -17.62 -2.16
CA VAL A 59 29.59 -18.32 -2.76
C VAL A 59 29.38 -17.83 -4.21
N SER A 60 29.22 -18.75 -5.15
CA SER A 60 28.99 -18.42 -6.56
C SER A 60 27.99 -19.38 -7.26
N LEU A 61 27.36 -18.91 -8.34
CA LEU A 61 26.51 -19.73 -9.22
C LEU A 61 27.27 -20.82 -9.99
N ASN A 62 28.60 -20.91 -9.87
CA ASN A 62 29.42 -22.01 -10.41
C ASN A 62 30.12 -22.87 -9.34
N GLY A 63 30.03 -22.52 -8.06
CA GLY A 63 30.57 -23.30 -6.94
C GLY A 63 29.91 -24.66 -6.66
N ASP A 64 30.41 -25.34 -5.63
CA ASP A 64 29.89 -26.62 -5.10
C ASP A 64 29.99 -26.59 -3.55
N ASP A 65 28.92 -26.96 -2.85
CA ASP A 65 28.89 -26.97 -1.37
C ASP A 65 29.81 -28.04 -0.76
N LYS A 66 30.45 -28.89 -1.59
CA LYS A 66 31.54 -29.79 -1.18
C LYS A 66 32.91 -29.12 -1.13
N ASN A 67 33.06 -27.93 -1.71
CA ASN A 67 34.32 -27.19 -1.70
C ASN A 67 34.63 -26.64 -0.30
N ASP A 68 35.84 -26.11 -0.10
CA ASP A 68 36.24 -25.47 1.16
C ASP A 68 35.68 -24.04 1.33
N GLY A 69 35.23 -23.42 0.24
CA GLY A 69 34.70 -22.05 0.23
C GLY A 69 35.77 -20.97 0.36
N LEU A 70 37.08 -21.29 0.41
CA LEU A 70 38.14 -20.34 0.80
C LEU A 70 38.68 -19.46 -0.34
N SER A 71 38.21 -19.68 -1.58
CA SER A 71 38.55 -18.87 -2.75
C SER A 71 37.37 -18.81 -3.74
N GLU A 72 37.40 -17.88 -4.70
CA GLU A 72 36.39 -17.82 -5.77
C GLU A 72 36.32 -19.13 -6.58
N ASN A 73 37.47 -19.76 -6.86
CA ASN A 73 37.58 -21.02 -7.61
C ASN A 73 37.08 -22.24 -6.83
N THR A 74 37.17 -22.19 -5.50
CA THR A 74 36.66 -23.23 -4.59
C THR A 74 35.45 -22.74 -3.81
N SER A 75 34.65 -21.85 -4.43
CA SER A 75 33.47 -21.28 -3.81
C SER A 75 32.38 -22.33 -3.55
N TRP A 76 31.56 -22.09 -2.54
CA TRP A 76 30.33 -22.82 -2.30
C TRP A 76 29.24 -22.45 -3.32
N ARG A 77 28.23 -23.31 -3.45
CA ARG A 77 27.08 -23.11 -4.34
C ARG A 77 25.98 -22.29 -3.68
N THR A 78 25.68 -22.54 -2.41
CA THR A 78 24.50 -21.96 -1.73
C THR A 78 24.88 -21.06 -0.56
N VAL A 79 24.15 -19.96 -0.42
CA VAL A 79 24.25 -19.06 0.74
C VAL A 79 23.72 -19.78 1.99
N ARG A 80 22.67 -20.59 1.81
CA ARG A 80 22.06 -21.39 2.89
C ARG A 80 23.03 -22.40 3.50
N TYR A 81 23.94 -22.99 2.71
CA TYR A 81 24.99 -23.86 3.25
C TYR A 81 26.02 -23.05 4.05
N ALA A 82 26.37 -21.86 3.58
CA ALA A 82 27.39 -21.00 4.19
C ALA A 82 26.96 -20.42 5.55
N CYS A 83 25.76 -19.84 5.64
CA CYS A 83 25.29 -19.10 6.82
C CYS A 83 25.49 -19.83 8.18
N PRO A 84 25.10 -21.11 8.35
CA PRO A 84 25.25 -21.80 9.64
C PRO A 84 26.70 -22.14 10.01
N LEU A 85 27.66 -22.00 9.07
CA LEU A 85 29.07 -22.32 9.29
C LEU A 85 29.88 -21.12 9.78
N LEU A 86 29.36 -19.90 9.61
CA LEU A 86 30.06 -18.66 9.94
C LEU A 86 30.27 -18.50 11.45
N LYS A 87 31.46 -18.02 11.82
CA LYS A 87 31.90 -17.74 13.19
C LYS A 87 32.28 -16.26 13.35
N ALA A 88 32.43 -15.81 14.60
CA ALA A 88 32.85 -14.44 14.89
C ALA A 88 34.11 -14.04 14.11
N GLY A 89 34.03 -12.93 13.36
CA GLY A 89 35.09 -12.39 12.51
C GLY A 89 35.07 -12.91 11.07
N ASP A 90 34.28 -13.93 10.75
CA ASP A 90 34.19 -14.47 9.39
C ASP A 90 33.47 -13.51 8.44
N THR A 91 33.84 -13.55 7.16
CA THR A 91 33.22 -12.80 6.08
C THR A 91 32.78 -13.74 4.96
N LEU A 92 31.52 -13.67 4.55
CA LEU A 92 30.98 -14.35 3.38
C LEU A 92 30.83 -13.35 2.23
N ILE A 93 31.49 -13.60 1.11
CA ILE A 93 31.41 -12.82 -0.13
C ILE A 93 30.58 -13.60 -1.15
N ILE A 94 29.50 -12.98 -1.65
CA ILE A 94 28.58 -13.60 -2.60
C ILE A 94 28.77 -12.96 -3.98
N SER A 95 29.12 -13.78 -4.98
CA SER A 95 29.28 -13.33 -6.37
C SER A 95 27.94 -12.93 -7.02
N GLU A 96 28.00 -12.21 -8.15
CA GLU A 96 26.81 -11.78 -8.87
C GLU A 96 25.90 -12.95 -9.29
N GLY A 97 24.59 -12.78 -9.09
CA GLY A 97 23.61 -13.80 -9.50
C GLY A 97 22.28 -13.74 -8.76
N GLU A 98 21.33 -14.56 -9.22
CA GLU A 98 20.08 -14.87 -8.53
C GLU A 98 20.14 -16.26 -7.90
N TYR A 99 20.04 -16.30 -6.58
CA TYR A 99 20.12 -17.49 -5.75
C TYR A 99 18.72 -17.85 -5.24
N ASN A 100 18.24 -19.05 -5.56
CA ASN A 100 16.97 -19.56 -5.04
C ASN A 100 17.21 -20.28 -3.72
N GLU A 101 16.97 -19.60 -2.62
CA GLU A 101 17.29 -20.10 -1.28
C GLU A 101 16.01 -20.25 -0.45
N ASN A 102 15.89 -21.38 0.25
CA ASN A 102 14.98 -21.46 1.38
C ASN A 102 15.58 -20.66 2.56
N GLU A 103 14.89 -20.69 3.71
CA GLU A 103 15.37 -20.06 4.94
C GLU A 103 16.86 -20.34 5.23
N MET A 104 17.59 -19.26 5.47
CA MET A 104 19.02 -19.22 5.79
C MET A 104 19.17 -18.78 7.25
N ASP A 105 19.81 -19.60 8.07
CA ASP A 105 19.96 -19.34 9.50
C ASP A 105 21.38 -18.86 9.85
N ILE A 106 21.48 -17.76 10.59
CA ILE A 106 22.70 -17.33 11.29
C ILE A 106 22.56 -17.69 12.77
N ASN A 107 23.63 -18.26 13.34
CA ASN A 107 23.75 -18.78 14.70
C ASN A 107 23.37 -20.26 14.85
N VAL A 108 22.14 -20.58 15.26
CA VAL A 108 21.67 -21.97 15.46
C VAL A 108 20.17 -22.08 15.17
N LYS A 109 19.72 -23.32 14.91
CA LYS A 109 18.30 -23.67 14.76
C LYS A 109 17.47 -23.10 15.92
N GLU A 110 16.27 -22.62 15.61
CA GLU A 110 15.29 -22.20 16.60
C GLU A 110 15.13 -23.23 17.73
N GLY A 111 15.20 -22.79 18.99
CA GLY A 111 15.04 -23.63 20.17
C GLY A 111 16.27 -24.44 20.60
N SER A 112 17.42 -24.32 19.93
CA SER A 112 18.68 -24.95 20.36
C SER A 112 19.25 -24.29 21.63
N THR A 113 20.13 -24.95 22.39
CA THR A 113 20.89 -24.36 23.52
C THR A 113 22.35 -24.02 23.18
N ASP A 114 22.83 -24.38 21.98
CA ASP A 114 24.24 -24.29 21.56
C ASP A 114 24.61 -22.90 20.98
N PHE A 115 24.35 -21.83 21.75
CA PHE A 115 24.32 -20.45 21.22
C PHE A 115 25.66 -19.73 21.09
N MET A 116 26.65 -20.13 21.90
CA MET A 116 27.83 -19.28 22.14
C MET A 116 28.87 -19.35 21.01
N GLY A 117 28.79 -20.32 20.10
CA GLY A 117 29.78 -20.53 19.05
C GLY A 117 29.55 -19.76 17.74
N ASN A 118 28.34 -19.25 17.48
CA ASN A 118 27.92 -18.77 16.15
C ASN A 118 27.28 -17.37 16.14
N SER A 119 27.59 -16.53 17.14
CA SER A 119 27.30 -15.09 17.12
C SER A 119 28.57 -14.32 16.76
N GLY A 120 28.44 -13.13 16.18
CA GLY A 120 29.55 -12.19 16.17
C GLY A 120 29.88 -11.69 17.57
N LEU A 121 31.05 -11.07 17.72
CA LEU A 121 31.50 -10.42 18.95
C LEU A 121 31.91 -8.96 18.65
N PRO A 122 31.99 -8.09 19.67
CA PRO A 122 32.56 -6.75 19.49
C PRO A 122 33.94 -6.81 18.82
N GLY A 123 34.10 -6.12 17.69
CA GLY A 123 35.34 -6.15 16.90
C GLY A 123 35.56 -7.41 16.05
N LYS A 124 34.67 -8.41 16.14
CA LYS A 124 34.63 -9.64 15.32
C LYS A 124 33.21 -9.90 14.80
N PRO A 125 32.61 -8.95 14.04
CA PRO A 125 31.30 -9.18 13.46
C PRO A 125 31.34 -10.34 12.46
N ILE A 126 30.22 -11.06 12.31
CA ILE A 126 29.99 -11.93 11.16
C ILE A 126 29.52 -11.03 10.01
N ARG A 127 30.16 -11.12 8.84
CA ARG A 127 29.81 -10.29 7.68
C ARG A 127 29.28 -11.13 6.53
N ILE A 128 28.14 -10.75 5.97
CA ILE A 128 27.56 -11.37 4.78
C ILE A 128 27.33 -10.28 3.74
N MET A 129 28.08 -10.33 2.65
CA MET A 129 28.21 -9.21 1.74
C MET A 129 28.13 -9.67 0.30
N ALA A 130 27.47 -8.87 -0.55
CA ALA A 130 27.69 -8.97 -1.98
C ALA A 130 29.16 -8.62 -2.32
N ALA A 131 29.72 -9.31 -3.31
CA ALA A 131 31.01 -8.92 -3.89
C ALA A 131 30.94 -7.48 -4.43
N PRO A 132 32.07 -6.74 -4.47
CA PRO A 132 32.09 -5.38 -4.99
C PRO A 132 31.43 -5.29 -6.38
N ASN A 133 30.54 -4.31 -6.56
CA ASN A 133 29.76 -4.08 -7.78
C ASN A 133 28.81 -5.21 -8.22
N ALA A 134 28.72 -6.33 -7.49
CA ALA A 134 27.86 -7.45 -7.81
C ALA A 134 26.39 -7.17 -7.45
N ARG A 135 25.46 -7.59 -8.29
CA ARG A 135 24.03 -7.65 -7.95
C ARG A 135 23.72 -9.05 -7.43
N VAL A 136 23.53 -9.18 -6.11
CA VAL A 136 23.14 -10.43 -5.46
C VAL A 136 21.67 -10.40 -5.12
N ILE A 137 20.89 -11.27 -5.76
CA ILE A 137 19.46 -11.42 -5.51
C ILE A 137 19.25 -12.77 -4.86
N ILE A 138 18.59 -12.81 -3.71
CA ILE A 138 18.19 -14.04 -3.04
C ILE A 138 16.67 -14.13 -3.06
N ARG A 139 16.15 -15.21 -3.63
CA ARG A 139 14.73 -15.40 -3.91
C ARG A 139 14.12 -16.57 -3.12
N GLY A 140 13.02 -16.29 -2.43
CA GLY A 140 12.29 -17.23 -1.57
C GLY A 140 11.16 -18.01 -2.25
N ALA A 141 11.12 -17.99 -3.58
CA ALA A 141 10.03 -18.53 -4.37
C ALA A 141 10.53 -19.40 -5.51
N LYS A 142 9.69 -20.35 -5.93
CA LYS A 142 9.98 -21.22 -7.06
C LYS A 142 9.32 -20.67 -8.33
N LYS A 143 10.10 -20.55 -9.40
CA LYS A 143 9.60 -20.19 -10.73
C LYS A 143 8.86 -21.38 -11.37
N PHE A 144 7.70 -21.12 -11.95
CA PHE A 144 6.94 -22.06 -12.77
C PHE A 144 6.71 -21.44 -14.13
N VAL A 145 7.00 -22.18 -15.20
CA VAL A 145 6.73 -21.76 -16.59
C VAL A 145 5.40 -22.36 -17.05
N LEU A 146 4.56 -21.53 -17.64
CA LEU A 146 3.21 -21.84 -18.06
C LEU A 146 3.14 -21.92 -19.57
N ASN A 147 2.75 -23.10 -20.05
CA ASN A 147 2.65 -23.39 -21.49
C ASN A 147 1.25 -23.83 -21.91
N LYS A 148 0.36 -24.14 -20.96
CA LYS A 148 -0.98 -24.67 -21.24
C LYS A 148 -2.06 -23.62 -20.91
N LYS A 149 -2.83 -23.24 -21.94
CA LYS A 149 -4.08 -22.51 -21.78
C LYS A 149 -5.15 -23.45 -21.22
N SER A 150 -5.99 -22.98 -20.31
CA SER A 150 -7.14 -23.75 -19.85
C SER A 150 -8.14 -23.97 -21.00
N GLU A 151 -8.70 -25.16 -21.10
CA GLU A 151 -9.73 -25.48 -22.11
C GLU A 151 -11.10 -24.88 -21.72
N ALA A 152 -11.31 -24.58 -20.44
CA ALA A 152 -12.57 -24.06 -19.92
C ALA A 152 -12.67 -22.52 -19.97
N ALA A 153 -11.61 -21.82 -20.39
CA ALA A 153 -11.45 -20.39 -20.14
C ALA A 153 -10.55 -19.70 -21.20
N GLN A 154 -10.81 -18.42 -21.51
CA GLN A 154 -10.15 -17.69 -22.59
C GLN A 154 -8.83 -17.02 -22.17
N PHE A 155 -8.69 -16.57 -20.92
CA PHE A 155 -7.49 -15.85 -20.45
C PHE A 155 -6.70 -16.62 -19.39
N THR A 156 -7.26 -17.72 -18.91
CA THR A 156 -6.73 -18.48 -17.80
C THR A 156 -5.76 -19.59 -18.26
N TYR A 157 -4.61 -19.65 -17.62
CA TYR A 157 -3.65 -20.76 -17.72
C TYR A 157 -4.01 -21.86 -16.73
N GLU A 158 -3.69 -23.11 -17.09
CA GLU A 158 -3.84 -24.28 -16.21
C GLU A 158 -2.48 -24.90 -15.90
N ILE A 159 -2.21 -25.15 -14.62
CA ILE A 159 -0.95 -25.73 -14.14
C ILE A 159 -1.26 -26.89 -13.19
N SER A 160 -0.58 -28.03 -13.39
CA SER A 160 -0.54 -29.09 -12.36
C SER A 160 0.25 -28.59 -11.15
N CYS A 161 -0.41 -28.50 -10.00
CA CYS A 161 0.19 -27.96 -8.78
C CYS A 161 -0.10 -28.90 -7.60
N LYS A 162 0.96 -29.47 -7.03
CA LYS A 162 0.91 -30.41 -5.90
C LYS A 162 1.22 -29.75 -4.54
N GLU A 163 1.30 -28.42 -4.51
CA GLU A 163 1.56 -27.68 -3.27
C GLU A 163 0.36 -27.81 -2.32
N LYS A 164 0.57 -28.18 -1.05
CA LYS A 164 -0.54 -28.30 -0.09
C LYS A 164 -1.26 -26.97 0.14
N THR A 165 -0.49 -25.90 0.14
CA THR A 165 -0.96 -24.52 0.34
C THR A 165 -0.19 -23.59 -0.58
N ILE A 166 -0.83 -22.50 -0.99
CA ILE A 166 -0.20 -21.44 -1.76
C ILE A 166 -0.26 -20.15 -0.93
N PRO A 167 0.84 -19.79 -0.23
CA PRO A 167 0.87 -18.56 0.57
C PRO A 167 0.73 -17.30 -0.30
N CYS A 168 1.49 -17.25 -1.39
CA CYS A 168 1.52 -16.12 -2.30
C CYS A 168 1.99 -16.55 -3.70
N ILE A 169 1.49 -15.85 -4.73
CA ILE A 169 1.91 -16.00 -6.13
C ILE A 169 2.24 -14.62 -6.68
N TRP A 170 3.31 -14.53 -7.47
CA TRP A 170 3.64 -13.35 -8.27
C TRP A 170 3.74 -13.71 -9.74
N GLU A 171 3.38 -12.78 -10.62
CA GLU A 171 3.81 -12.87 -12.01
C GLU A 171 5.34 -12.77 -12.05
N ALA A 172 6.01 -13.70 -12.73
CA ALA A 172 7.48 -13.67 -12.77
C ALA A 172 8.01 -12.48 -13.55
N GLY A 173 7.32 -12.14 -14.65
CA GLY A 173 7.60 -10.93 -15.42
C GLY A 173 7.38 -9.70 -14.56
N THR A 174 6.15 -9.46 -14.09
CA THR A 174 5.80 -8.16 -13.50
C THR A 174 6.01 -8.02 -11.97
N GLN A 175 6.37 -9.10 -11.27
CA GLN A 175 6.39 -9.19 -9.81
C GLN A 175 5.06 -8.73 -9.14
N ILE A 176 3.97 -8.68 -9.90
CA ILE A 176 2.65 -8.36 -9.38
C ILE A 176 2.15 -9.55 -8.56
N LYS A 177 1.80 -9.31 -7.29
CA LYS A 177 1.14 -10.28 -6.41
C LYS A 177 -0.26 -10.58 -6.97
N LEU A 178 -0.51 -11.85 -7.27
CA LEU A 178 -1.82 -12.31 -7.74
C LEU A 178 -2.76 -12.57 -6.56
N GLN A 179 -4.05 -12.39 -6.78
CA GLN A 179 -5.06 -12.61 -5.74
C GLN A 179 -5.87 -13.88 -5.95
N ASN A 180 -6.19 -14.58 -4.86
CA ASN A 180 -7.09 -15.71 -4.94
C ASN A 180 -8.52 -15.21 -5.22
N SER A 181 -9.12 -15.67 -6.32
CA SER A 181 -10.47 -15.30 -6.75
C SER A 181 -11.56 -16.28 -6.26
N GLY A 182 -11.16 -17.41 -5.66
CA GLY A 182 -12.04 -18.43 -5.11
C GLY A 182 -12.69 -19.39 -6.12
N SER A 183 -12.63 -19.12 -7.44
CA SER A 183 -13.17 -20.00 -8.48
C SER A 183 -12.49 -19.79 -9.85
N ILE A 184 -12.65 -20.75 -10.76
CA ILE A 184 -12.17 -20.60 -12.14
C ILE A 184 -12.92 -19.49 -12.89
N GLU A 185 -14.23 -19.37 -12.68
CA GLU A 185 -15.07 -18.36 -13.35
C GLU A 185 -14.64 -16.94 -12.97
N LYS A 186 -14.37 -16.71 -11.68
CA LYS A 186 -13.83 -15.43 -11.22
C LYS A 186 -12.39 -15.23 -11.66
N THR A 187 -11.57 -16.27 -11.72
CA THR A 187 -10.21 -16.15 -12.28
C THR A 187 -10.25 -15.67 -13.72
N GLU A 188 -11.15 -16.24 -14.53
CA GLU A 188 -11.30 -15.87 -15.93
C GLU A 188 -11.79 -14.42 -16.12
N GLU A 189 -12.75 -13.99 -15.29
CA GLU A 189 -13.29 -12.63 -15.36
C GLU A 189 -12.29 -11.56 -14.92
N LEU A 190 -11.38 -11.89 -13.99
CA LEU A 190 -10.63 -10.94 -13.19
C LEU A 190 -9.13 -11.04 -13.45
N PRO A 191 -8.53 -10.14 -14.25
CA PRO A 191 -7.09 -10.13 -14.48
C PRO A 191 -6.30 -9.97 -13.18
N GLY A 192 -5.13 -10.59 -13.10
CA GLY A 192 -4.26 -10.52 -11.92
C GLY A 192 -4.74 -11.42 -10.77
N THR A 193 -5.43 -12.51 -11.09
CA THR A 193 -5.97 -13.43 -10.09
C THR A 193 -5.59 -14.88 -10.37
N TYR A 194 -5.80 -15.72 -9.36
CA TYR A 194 -5.61 -17.17 -9.44
C TYR A 194 -6.71 -17.91 -8.67
N TYR A 195 -6.86 -19.19 -8.96
CA TYR A 195 -7.65 -20.12 -8.15
C TYR A 195 -6.91 -21.44 -8.04
N TYR A 196 -6.79 -21.98 -6.83
CA TYR A 196 -6.18 -23.28 -6.60
C TYR A 196 -7.25 -24.31 -6.21
N ASP A 197 -7.53 -25.22 -7.14
CA ASP A 197 -8.38 -26.38 -6.91
C ASP A 197 -7.51 -27.48 -6.27
N THR A 198 -7.53 -27.54 -4.94
CA THR A 198 -6.74 -28.49 -4.14
C THR A 198 -7.17 -29.93 -4.37
N GLU A 199 -8.45 -30.18 -4.68
CA GLU A 199 -8.98 -31.53 -4.91
C GLU A 199 -8.48 -32.09 -6.24
N LYS A 200 -8.39 -31.25 -7.27
CA LYS A 200 -7.87 -31.64 -8.59
C LYS A 200 -6.37 -31.45 -8.77
N HIS A 201 -5.69 -30.87 -7.77
CA HIS A 201 -4.30 -30.45 -7.87
C HIS A 201 -4.02 -29.55 -9.09
N LYS A 202 -4.95 -28.62 -9.35
CA LYS A 202 -4.88 -27.69 -10.49
C LYS A 202 -4.87 -26.24 -10.02
N LEU A 203 -3.89 -25.49 -10.50
CA LEU A 203 -3.78 -24.05 -10.30
C LEU A 203 -4.17 -23.34 -11.60
N TYR A 204 -5.12 -22.42 -11.50
CA TYR A 204 -5.61 -21.57 -12.56
C TYR A 204 -5.08 -20.16 -12.37
N VAL A 205 -4.52 -19.54 -13.41
CA VAL A 205 -3.88 -18.22 -13.34
C VAL A 205 -4.34 -17.35 -14.48
N HIS A 206 -4.85 -16.15 -14.18
CA HIS A 206 -5.12 -15.10 -15.16
C HIS A 206 -4.14 -13.94 -14.93
N PHE A 207 -3.20 -13.79 -15.85
CA PHE A 207 -2.24 -12.70 -15.80
C PHE A 207 -2.92 -11.34 -15.95
N THR A 208 -2.31 -10.34 -15.34
CA THR A 208 -2.83 -9.00 -15.22
C THR A 208 -3.11 -8.41 -16.59
N ASP A 209 -2.25 -8.59 -17.60
CA ASP A 209 -2.44 -8.01 -18.93
C ASP A 209 -3.46 -8.74 -19.81
N SER A 210 -4.02 -9.87 -19.36
CA SER A 210 -4.96 -10.72 -20.09
C SER A 210 -4.45 -11.21 -21.46
N ASN A 211 -3.13 -11.35 -21.63
CA ASN A 211 -2.56 -11.94 -22.82
C ASN A 211 -2.11 -13.38 -22.62
N PHE A 212 -2.22 -14.16 -23.69
CA PHE A 212 -1.64 -15.49 -23.76
C PHE A 212 -0.37 -15.49 -24.62
N PHE A 213 0.75 -15.87 -24.00
CA PHE A 213 2.00 -16.22 -24.68
C PHE A 213 2.62 -17.47 -24.05
N PRO A 214 3.20 -18.40 -24.83
CA PRO A 214 4.01 -19.50 -24.29
C PRO A 214 5.23 -18.98 -23.52
N GLY A 215 5.65 -19.68 -22.48
CA GLY A 215 6.85 -19.31 -21.70
C GLY A 215 6.63 -18.25 -20.62
N ARG A 216 5.38 -17.80 -20.41
CA ARG A 216 5.05 -16.97 -19.23
C ARG A 216 5.39 -17.72 -17.95
N SER A 217 5.69 -16.99 -16.88
CA SER A 217 6.02 -17.62 -15.62
C SER A 217 5.43 -16.91 -14.43
N ILE A 218 5.28 -17.66 -13.35
CA ILE A 218 4.91 -17.17 -12.02
C ILE A 218 5.98 -17.60 -11.01
N TYR A 219 6.10 -16.86 -9.91
CA TYR A 219 6.78 -17.31 -8.71
C TYR A 219 5.74 -17.73 -7.68
N ILE A 220 5.91 -18.90 -7.07
CA ILE A 220 5.10 -19.36 -5.93
C ILE A 220 6.01 -19.34 -4.70
N GLU A 221 5.57 -18.68 -3.63
CA GLU A 221 6.31 -18.59 -2.36
C GLU A 221 6.65 -19.99 -1.84
N LYS A 222 7.91 -20.18 -1.44
CA LYS A 222 8.42 -21.43 -0.86
C LYS A 222 8.91 -21.28 0.57
N SER A 223 9.44 -20.11 0.90
CA SER A 223 9.95 -19.85 2.24
C SER A 223 9.27 -18.63 2.85
N ARG A 224 8.78 -18.81 4.08
CA ARG A 224 8.25 -17.70 4.86
C ARG A 224 9.37 -16.74 5.25
N VAL A 225 10.58 -17.21 5.51
CA VAL A 225 11.70 -16.36 5.97
C VAL A 225 12.87 -16.50 5.00
N GLY A 226 13.52 -15.39 4.67
CA GLY A 226 14.77 -15.37 3.90
C GLY A 226 15.97 -15.62 4.80
N LEU A 227 16.45 -14.56 5.46
CA LEU A 227 17.54 -14.64 6.43
C LEU A 227 17.00 -14.54 7.85
N ARG A 228 17.28 -15.54 8.68
CA ARG A 228 16.98 -15.53 10.10
C ARG A 228 18.24 -15.22 10.90
N ILE A 229 18.16 -14.19 11.75
CA ILE A 229 19.25 -13.76 12.61
C ILE A 229 18.84 -13.95 14.08
N HIS A 230 19.50 -14.91 14.72
CA HIS A 230 19.30 -15.28 16.13
C HIS A 230 20.50 -14.89 17.03
N GLY A 231 21.45 -14.12 16.51
CA GLY A 231 22.67 -13.70 17.22
C GLY A 231 22.89 -12.20 17.18
N SER A 232 24.04 -11.77 17.68
CA SER A 232 24.46 -10.37 17.77
C SER A 232 25.71 -10.09 16.92
N TYR A 233 26.01 -8.83 16.66
CA TYR A 233 27.19 -8.41 15.87
C TYR A 233 27.24 -9.05 14.47
N VAL A 234 26.15 -8.90 13.71
CA VAL A 234 26.02 -9.43 12.34
C VAL A 234 25.87 -8.24 11.37
N GLU A 235 26.61 -8.25 10.27
CA GLU A 235 26.49 -7.28 9.19
C GLU A 235 25.99 -7.98 7.92
N VAL A 236 24.92 -7.44 7.34
CA VAL A 236 24.38 -7.83 6.04
C VAL A 236 24.49 -6.63 5.11
N LYS A 237 25.20 -6.79 3.98
CA LYS A 237 25.48 -5.67 3.09
C LYS A 237 25.29 -5.96 1.60
N GLY A 238 24.56 -5.10 0.90
CA GLY A 238 24.49 -5.13 -0.58
C GLY A 238 23.63 -6.24 -1.18
N ILE A 239 22.75 -6.87 -0.41
CA ILE A 239 21.97 -8.04 -0.83
C ILE A 239 20.50 -7.66 -1.06
N TRP A 240 19.92 -8.18 -2.14
CA TRP A 240 18.52 -7.97 -2.49
C TRP A 240 17.69 -9.21 -2.17
N PHE A 241 16.70 -9.09 -1.29
CA PHE A 241 15.81 -10.17 -0.88
C PHE A 241 14.44 -10.03 -1.55
N MET A 242 13.99 -11.12 -2.18
CA MET A 242 12.76 -11.12 -2.97
C MET A 242 11.87 -12.34 -2.75
N ASN A 243 10.55 -12.13 -2.80
CA ASN A 243 9.51 -13.18 -2.73
C ASN A 243 9.60 -14.12 -1.51
N TYR A 244 10.00 -13.61 -0.36
CA TYR A 244 9.79 -14.28 0.93
C TYR A 244 8.48 -13.82 1.56
N GLY A 245 8.02 -14.50 2.61
CA GLY A 245 7.11 -13.89 3.58
C GLY A 245 7.74 -12.63 4.21
N SER A 246 8.74 -12.86 5.04
CA SER A 246 9.64 -11.88 5.66
C SER A 246 11.03 -12.07 5.08
N ALA A 247 11.60 -11.05 4.42
CA ALA A 247 12.93 -11.18 3.83
C ALA A 247 14.02 -11.39 4.89
N ILE A 248 14.00 -10.62 5.98
CA ILE A 248 14.86 -10.82 7.15
C ILE A 248 14.00 -10.90 8.41
N LEU A 249 14.26 -11.90 9.25
CA LEU A 249 13.67 -12.03 10.58
C LEU A 249 14.77 -11.98 11.64
N MET A 250 14.72 -10.96 12.50
CA MET A 250 15.68 -10.73 13.57
C MET A 250 14.98 -10.86 14.90
N ARG A 251 15.48 -11.75 15.78
CA ARG A 251 14.93 -11.92 17.13
C ARG A 251 15.86 -12.69 18.07
N PRO A 252 15.68 -12.55 19.39
CA PRO A 252 16.20 -13.51 20.37
C PRO A 252 15.83 -14.96 20.03
N ASN A 253 16.74 -15.90 20.30
CA ASN A 253 16.42 -17.33 20.18
C ASN A 253 15.86 -17.84 21.52
N TYR A 254 14.59 -18.23 21.52
CA TYR A 254 13.91 -18.75 22.71
C TYR A 254 14.12 -20.26 22.80
N VAL A 255 14.78 -20.75 23.86
CA VAL A 255 14.99 -22.20 24.08
C VAL A 255 13.68 -22.94 24.39
N ASN A 256 12.73 -22.27 25.05
CA ASN A 256 11.41 -22.79 25.41
C ASN A 256 10.33 -21.74 25.12
N GLU A 257 9.07 -22.16 24.88
CA GLU A 257 7.94 -21.24 24.90
C GLU A 257 7.89 -20.54 26.26
N PRO A 258 8.05 -19.20 26.32
CA PRO A 258 8.07 -18.49 27.58
C PRO A 258 6.66 -18.49 28.17
N LYS A 259 6.52 -19.12 29.34
CA LYS A 259 5.27 -19.28 30.09
C LYS A 259 4.94 -18.03 30.90
N THR A 260 5.93 -17.18 31.19
CA THR A 260 5.76 -15.92 31.93
C THR A 260 6.19 -14.69 31.12
N LYS A 261 5.83 -13.50 31.60
CA LYS A 261 6.30 -12.22 31.02
C LYS A 261 7.80 -12.03 31.29
N GLU A 262 8.29 -12.34 32.50
CA GLU A 262 9.73 -12.30 32.79
C GLU A 262 10.55 -13.26 31.91
N GLU A 263 10.05 -14.46 31.60
CA GLU A 263 10.73 -15.41 30.70
C GLU A 263 10.81 -14.90 29.24
N ARG A 264 9.80 -14.12 28.80
CA ARG A 264 9.84 -13.37 27.52
C ARG A 264 10.84 -12.22 27.56
N ASP A 265 11.10 -11.68 28.74
CA ASP A 265 11.93 -10.49 28.95
C ASP A 265 13.41 -10.84 29.13
N ILE A 266 13.75 -12.06 29.54
CA ILE A 266 15.14 -12.50 29.82
C ILE A 266 15.57 -13.58 28.82
N GLY A 267 15.05 -13.57 27.58
CA GLY A 267 15.36 -14.59 26.58
C GLY A 267 16.84 -15.03 26.60
N ASN A 268 17.08 -16.34 26.54
CA ASN A 268 18.40 -16.94 26.81
C ASN A 268 19.55 -16.47 25.88
N ASN A 269 19.25 -15.74 24.80
CA ASN A 269 20.23 -15.09 23.92
C ASN A 269 19.70 -13.74 23.39
N LYS A 270 20.60 -12.80 23.09
CA LYS A 270 20.26 -11.47 22.56
C LYS A 270 20.41 -11.38 21.04
N ALA A 271 19.63 -10.48 20.44
CA ALA A 271 19.79 -10.02 19.06
C ALA A 271 20.08 -8.51 19.08
N GLU A 272 21.34 -8.17 19.36
CA GLU A 272 21.82 -6.79 19.44
C GLU A 272 22.95 -6.50 18.45
N HIS A 273 23.19 -5.22 18.13
CA HIS A 273 24.30 -4.82 17.28
C HIS A 273 24.27 -5.46 15.89
N ILE A 274 23.13 -5.44 15.21
CA ILE A 274 22.99 -5.95 13.84
C ILE A 274 22.97 -4.77 12.86
N THR A 275 23.78 -4.85 11.80
CA THR A 275 23.81 -3.88 10.71
C THR A 275 23.14 -4.48 9.47
N ILE A 276 22.13 -3.80 8.94
CA ILE A 276 21.56 -4.05 7.62
C ILE A 276 21.83 -2.81 6.77
N GLU A 277 22.76 -2.90 5.85
CA GLU A 277 23.27 -1.76 5.08
C GLU A 277 23.19 -2.00 3.57
N ASP A 278 22.81 -0.99 2.79
CA ASP A 278 22.78 -1.04 1.32
C ASP A 278 22.00 -2.26 0.76
N CYS A 279 21.03 -2.78 1.51
CA CYS A 279 20.23 -3.95 1.12
C CYS A 279 18.90 -3.55 0.48
N GLY A 280 18.35 -4.45 -0.32
CA GLY A 280 17.07 -4.27 -1.01
C GLY A 280 16.00 -5.26 -0.57
N PHE A 281 14.77 -4.80 -0.38
CA PHE A 281 13.62 -5.61 0.01
C PHE A 281 12.48 -5.42 -0.99
N PHE A 282 12.24 -6.42 -1.85
CA PHE A 282 11.33 -6.24 -2.97
C PHE A 282 10.35 -7.39 -3.14
N ALA A 283 9.07 -7.08 -3.34
CA ALA A 283 8.03 -8.08 -3.64
C ALA A 283 7.94 -9.24 -2.62
N ASN A 284 8.19 -8.97 -1.34
CA ASN A 284 7.95 -9.92 -0.26
C ASN A 284 6.45 -9.96 0.10
N SER A 285 5.89 -11.12 0.42
CA SER A 285 4.44 -11.28 0.59
C SER A 285 3.90 -10.69 1.88
N THR A 286 4.77 -10.51 2.89
CA THR A 286 4.44 -9.95 4.21
C THR A 286 5.25 -8.68 4.52
N VAL A 287 6.58 -8.77 4.63
CA VAL A 287 7.45 -7.63 5.05
C VAL A 287 8.89 -7.77 4.54
N GLY A 288 9.63 -6.66 4.45
CA GLY A 288 11.07 -6.68 4.23
C GLY A 288 11.83 -7.20 5.46
N ILE A 289 11.83 -6.43 6.54
CA ILE A 289 12.51 -6.71 7.81
C ILE A 289 11.46 -6.86 8.91
N GLU A 290 11.50 -8.00 9.59
CA GLU A 290 10.70 -8.29 10.77
C GLU A 290 11.62 -8.34 12.00
N ALA A 291 11.49 -7.38 12.91
CA ALA A 291 12.40 -7.22 14.06
C ALA A 291 11.66 -7.37 15.39
N TYR A 292 12.00 -8.40 16.18
CA TYR A 292 11.42 -8.67 17.50
C TYR A 292 12.49 -8.48 18.59
N GLN A 293 12.23 -7.62 19.59
CA GLN A 293 13.11 -7.42 20.75
C GLN A 293 14.60 -7.11 20.41
N VAL A 294 14.89 -6.46 19.27
CA VAL A 294 16.27 -6.14 18.88
C VAL A 294 16.73 -4.79 19.41
N GLN A 295 18.03 -4.68 19.69
CA GLN A 295 18.65 -3.48 20.27
C GLN A 295 19.96 -3.08 19.60
N TRP A 296 20.32 -1.80 19.68
CA TRP A 296 21.59 -1.30 19.15
C TRP A 296 21.81 -1.62 17.67
N CYS A 297 20.74 -1.77 16.89
CA CYS A 297 20.81 -2.12 15.48
C CYS A 297 20.89 -0.88 14.58
N LEU A 298 21.51 -1.05 13.42
CA LEU A 298 21.67 -0.04 12.38
C LEU A 298 21.00 -0.50 11.09
N PHE A 299 19.99 0.24 10.63
CA PHE A 299 19.33 0.06 9.34
C PHE A 299 19.69 1.24 8.46
N LYS A 300 20.63 1.05 7.53
CA LYS A 300 21.25 2.15 6.79
C LYS A 300 21.16 1.99 5.27
N ASN A 301 20.76 3.05 4.57
CA ASN A 301 20.76 3.11 3.10
C ASN A 301 20.02 1.96 2.39
N ASN A 302 19.05 1.35 3.06
CA ASN A 302 18.29 0.25 2.48
C ASN A 302 17.18 0.77 1.56
N ILE A 303 16.81 -0.06 0.60
CA ILE A 303 15.72 0.20 -0.33
C ILE A 303 14.61 -0.83 -0.10
N GLY A 304 13.36 -0.40 -0.11
CA GLY A 304 12.24 -1.31 0.07
C GLY A 304 11.00 -0.86 -0.68
N GLU A 305 10.46 -1.71 -1.55
CA GLU A 305 9.32 -1.40 -2.41
C GLU A 305 8.48 -2.66 -2.67
N LYS A 306 7.19 -2.49 -3.00
CA LYS A 306 6.28 -3.59 -3.36
C LYS A 306 6.19 -4.72 -2.32
N ASN A 307 6.53 -4.47 -1.06
CA ASN A 307 6.39 -5.45 0.02
C ASN A 307 4.91 -5.59 0.42
N GLY A 308 4.56 -6.71 1.04
CA GLY A 308 3.17 -7.06 1.33
C GLY A 308 2.55 -6.28 2.49
N ASP A 309 1.67 -6.94 3.23
CA ASP A 309 0.67 -6.31 4.11
C ASP A 309 1.26 -5.63 5.37
N ARG A 310 2.58 -5.55 5.50
CA ARG A 310 3.29 -4.96 6.66
C ARG A 310 4.43 -4.01 6.27
N GLY A 311 4.55 -3.63 4.99
CA GLY A 311 5.52 -2.65 4.50
C GLY A 311 6.95 -3.18 4.46
N THR A 312 7.94 -2.30 4.66
CA THR A 312 9.35 -2.68 4.59
C THR A 312 9.92 -3.04 5.95
N ILE A 313 9.67 -2.25 7.00
CA ILE A 313 10.14 -2.59 8.36
C ILE A 313 8.93 -2.70 9.27
N ILE A 314 8.75 -3.87 9.88
CA ILE A 314 7.85 -4.03 11.02
C ILE A 314 8.64 -4.46 12.25
N THR A 315 8.35 -3.77 13.34
CA THR A 315 8.97 -4.07 14.63
C THR A 315 7.90 -4.54 15.58
N HIS A 316 8.17 -5.63 16.28
CA HIS A 316 7.25 -6.26 17.21
C HIS A 316 7.82 -6.23 18.63
N THR A 317 6.91 -6.21 19.62
CA THR A 317 7.08 -6.49 21.06
C THR A 317 7.64 -5.37 21.96
N ASP A 318 7.51 -5.59 23.27
CA ASP A 318 8.24 -4.90 24.34
C ASP A 318 9.75 -5.06 24.04
N LYS A 319 10.56 -3.98 24.11
CA LYS A 319 12.05 -3.94 23.95
C LYS A 319 12.66 -3.79 22.55
N PHE A 320 11.91 -3.47 21.48
CA PHE A 320 12.54 -2.89 20.29
C PHE A 320 12.98 -1.45 20.61
N GLN A 321 14.27 -1.26 20.90
CA GLN A 321 14.81 0.01 21.40
C GLN A 321 16.31 0.14 21.12
N ASP A 322 16.85 1.32 21.30
CA ASP A 322 18.23 1.68 21.03
C ASP A 322 18.63 1.45 19.56
N ASN A 323 17.74 1.67 18.60
CA ASN A 323 18.03 1.44 17.18
C ASN A 323 18.15 2.76 16.39
N LEU A 324 18.93 2.70 15.30
CA LEU A 324 19.10 3.80 14.35
C LEU A 324 18.66 3.36 12.94
N ILE A 325 17.63 4.03 12.42
CA ILE A 325 17.13 3.86 11.06
C ILE A 325 17.50 5.12 10.27
N LYS A 326 18.48 5.00 9.36
CA LYS A 326 19.11 6.15 8.72
C LYS A 326 19.25 6.03 7.20
N GLY A 327 18.87 7.08 6.46
CA GLY A 327 19.19 7.18 5.02
C GLY A 327 18.47 6.18 4.12
N ASN A 328 17.42 5.53 4.59
CA ASN A 328 16.70 4.51 3.82
C ASN A 328 15.70 5.15 2.85
N ILE A 329 15.42 4.46 1.74
CA ILE A 329 14.41 4.85 0.75
C ILE A 329 13.36 3.74 0.67
N PHE A 330 12.18 3.97 1.24
CA PHE A 330 11.09 3.01 1.22
C PHE A 330 9.93 3.57 0.39
N GLY A 331 9.65 2.94 -0.73
CA GLY A 331 8.59 3.31 -1.66
C GLY A 331 7.33 2.47 -1.47
N SER A 332 6.31 2.80 -2.27
CA SER A 332 4.98 2.24 -2.13
C SER A 332 4.92 0.73 -2.36
N SER A 333 4.03 0.11 -1.60
CA SER A 333 3.46 -1.20 -1.92
C SER A 333 2.33 -1.04 -2.93
N ASP A 334 2.63 -0.65 -4.18
CA ASP A 334 1.59 -0.39 -5.18
C ASP A 334 0.56 -1.54 -5.25
N GLU A 335 -0.71 -1.18 -5.00
CA GLU A 335 -1.82 -2.08 -4.80
C GLU A 335 -2.08 -2.89 -6.08
N THR A 336 -1.49 -4.09 -6.12
CA THR A 336 -1.98 -5.22 -6.91
C THR A 336 -3.09 -5.99 -6.19
N MET A 337 -3.50 -5.51 -5.00
CA MET A 337 -4.67 -6.01 -4.28
C MET A 337 -5.99 -5.34 -4.71
N ARG A 338 -6.96 -6.06 -5.26
CA ARG A 338 -8.37 -5.58 -5.29
C ARG A 338 -8.66 -5.17 -3.85
N LEU A 339 -9.08 -3.93 -3.64
CA LEU A 339 -9.30 -3.36 -2.32
C LEU A 339 -10.34 -4.19 -1.57
N ILE A 340 -9.89 -5.19 -0.81
CA ILE A 340 -10.74 -6.02 0.04
C ILE A 340 -10.35 -5.70 1.48
N GLY A 341 -11.20 -4.90 2.13
CA GLY A 341 -11.20 -4.75 3.59
C GLY A 341 -10.58 -3.48 4.14
N SER A 342 -11.16 -2.98 5.22
CA SER A 342 -10.73 -1.78 5.97
C SER A 342 -9.42 -1.94 6.76
N ASN A 343 -8.60 -2.96 6.45
CA ASN A 343 -7.41 -3.34 7.21
C ASN A 343 -6.08 -3.09 6.48
N ASN A 344 -6.05 -2.27 5.42
CA ASN A 344 -4.80 -1.82 4.81
C ASN A 344 -4.03 -0.93 5.82
N VAL A 345 -3.23 -1.58 6.67
CA VAL A 345 -2.35 -0.96 7.67
C VAL A 345 -0.89 -0.99 7.22
N ASN A 346 -0.67 -0.97 5.90
CA ASN A 346 0.62 -1.18 5.25
C ASN A 346 1.48 0.08 5.37
N TYR A 347 1.96 0.39 6.58
CA TYR A 347 2.93 1.46 6.74
C TYR A 347 4.31 0.95 6.28
N ALA A 348 5.01 1.73 5.47
CA ALA A 348 6.37 1.38 5.01
C ALA A 348 7.32 1.09 6.20
N ILE A 349 7.16 1.83 7.30
CA ILE A 349 7.72 1.48 8.60
C ILE A 349 6.61 1.46 9.65
N SER A 350 6.52 0.38 10.42
CA SER A 350 5.52 0.22 11.47
C SER A 350 6.12 -0.33 12.76
N HIS A 351 5.89 0.40 13.86
CA HIS A 351 6.09 -0.11 15.21
C HIS A 351 4.79 -0.69 15.79
N TYR A 352 4.83 -1.93 16.31
CA TYR A 352 3.70 -2.66 16.90
C TYR A 352 4.09 -3.33 18.23
N GLY A 353 3.38 -3.03 19.32
CA GLY A 353 3.60 -3.69 20.61
C GLY A 353 2.81 -3.07 21.76
N GLY A 354 2.91 -3.65 22.96
CA GLY A 354 2.28 -3.13 24.20
C GLY A 354 3.27 -2.48 25.18
N GLY A 355 4.55 -2.86 25.13
CA GLY A 355 5.62 -2.33 25.97
C GLY A 355 6.33 -1.14 25.34
N MET A 356 6.78 -0.22 26.20
CA MET A 356 7.58 0.93 25.77
C MET A 356 9.04 0.52 25.71
N GLY A 357 9.68 0.68 24.56
CA GLY A 357 11.14 0.70 24.45
C GLY A 357 11.73 2.04 24.90
N GLU A 358 13.03 2.08 25.18
CA GLU A 358 13.79 3.29 25.51
C GLU A 358 13.81 4.28 24.35
N ARG A 359 14.62 4.12 23.29
CA ARG A 359 14.71 5.08 22.16
C ARG A 359 14.85 4.45 20.77
N ASN A 360 14.20 4.98 19.75
CA ASN A 360 14.47 4.60 18.35
C ASN A 360 14.61 5.86 17.49
N HIS A 361 15.76 6.03 16.85
CA HIS A 361 16.06 7.20 16.03
C HIS A 361 15.75 6.93 14.56
N ILE A 362 15.00 7.84 13.95
CA ILE A 362 14.58 7.79 12.55
C ILE A 362 15.15 9.04 11.86
N ILE A 363 16.20 8.90 11.05
CA ILE A 363 16.97 10.04 10.54
C ILE A 363 17.17 9.97 9.03
N GLU A 364 16.95 11.09 8.32
CA GLU A 364 17.31 11.23 6.90
C GLU A 364 16.69 10.18 5.96
N ASN A 365 15.54 9.58 6.32
CA ASN A 365 14.87 8.59 5.48
C ASN A 365 13.90 9.27 4.50
N ILE A 366 13.73 8.67 3.31
CA ILE A 366 12.66 8.98 2.37
C ILE A 366 11.65 7.83 2.42
N ILE A 367 10.43 8.13 2.82
CA ILE A 367 9.35 7.18 2.96
C ILE A 367 8.22 7.60 2.02
N ASP A 368 8.32 7.12 0.78
CA ASP A 368 7.40 7.40 -0.31
C ASP A 368 6.27 6.37 -0.39
N ASP A 369 5.42 6.34 0.63
CA ASP A 369 4.24 5.47 0.67
C ASP A 369 3.03 6.24 1.20
N LYS A 370 1.83 5.92 0.70
CA LYS A 370 0.54 6.47 1.12
C LYS A 370 0.34 6.35 2.64
N LEU A 371 0.83 5.25 3.22
CA LEU A 371 0.98 5.07 4.66
C LEU A 371 2.49 5.04 4.95
N SER A 372 3.07 6.19 5.29
CA SER A 372 4.54 6.27 5.39
C SER A 372 5.03 5.63 6.70
N PHE A 373 4.56 6.14 7.83
CA PHE A 373 5.13 5.75 9.13
C PHE A 373 4.05 5.58 10.20
N ARG A 374 4.10 4.46 10.93
CA ARG A 374 3.31 4.26 12.14
C ARG A 374 4.18 4.04 13.36
N TRP A 375 3.88 4.78 14.43
CA TRP A 375 4.52 4.64 15.74
C TRP A 375 3.51 4.22 16.82
N LYS A 376 3.59 2.98 17.33
CA LYS A 376 2.67 2.46 18.37
C LYS A 376 3.30 1.37 19.28
N PRO A 377 3.61 1.65 20.57
CA PRO A 377 3.65 2.95 21.24
C PRO A 377 4.90 3.77 20.85
N ILE A 378 4.96 5.04 21.24
CA ILE A 378 6.16 5.87 21.05
C ILE A 378 7.21 5.55 22.12
N CYS A 379 8.48 5.48 21.73
CA CYS A 379 9.62 5.32 22.63
C CYS A 379 10.09 6.69 23.14
N LYS A 380 10.50 6.79 24.41
CA LYS A 380 11.08 8.04 24.97
C LYS A 380 12.43 8.37 24.31
N GLU A 381 12.98 9.55 24.55
CA GLU A 381 14.30 10.00 24.02
C GLU A 381 14.48 9.89 22.48
N SER A 382 13.41 9.58 21.75
CA SER A 382 13.47 9.21 20.35
C SER A 382 13.54 10.45 19.48
N ILE A 383 14.32 10.39 18.40
CA ILE A 383 14.52 11.52 17.51
C ILE A 383 14.07 11.12 16.11
N MET A 384 13.14 11.89 15.57
CA MET A 384 12.72 11.84 14.17
C MET A 384 13.19 13.13 13.48
N GLU A 385 14.26 13.04 12.69
CA GLU A 385 14.96 14.22 12.12
C GLU A 385 15.23 14.09 10.61
N ASP A 386 15.02 15.18 9.87
CA ASP A 386 15.41 15.34 8.45
C ASP A 386 14.81 14.27 7.51
N ASN A 387 13.69 13.63 7.90
CA ASN A 387 12.99 12.64 7.07
C ASN A 387 12.02 13.30 6.09
N VAL A 388 11.72 12.60 5.00
CA VAL A 388 10.66 12.94 4.06
C VAL A 388 9.60 11.85 4.06
N LEU A 389 8.35 12.21 4.34
CA LEU A 389 7.18 11.34 4.37
C LEU A 389 6.16 11.88 3.37
N THR A 390 5.90 11.15 2.29
CA THR A 390 4.96 11.61 1.25
C THR A 390 3.50 11.33 1.62
N GLY A 391 3.25 10.34 2.47
CA GLY A 391 1.93 9.94 2.95
C GLY A 391 1.75 10.09 4.46
N ILE A 392 0.90 9.24 5.04
CA ILE A 392 0.40 9.43 6.40
C ILE A 392 1.47 9.11 7.46
N LEU A 393 1.63 10.03 8.40
CA LEU A 393 2.31 9.81 9.69
C LEU A 393 1.24 9.51 10.75
N TYR A 394 1.25 8.29 11.28
CA TYR A 394 0.33 7.85 12.32
C TYR A 394 1.08 7.60 13.62
N ILE A 395 0.61 8.22 14.69
CA ILE A 395 1.23 8.15 16.01
C ILE A 395 0.14 7.81 17.03
N GLU A 396 0.34 6.74 17.80
CA GLU A 396 -0.59 6.29 18.85
C GLU A 396 0.17 5.85 20.10
N GLY A 397 -0.11 6.48 21.25
CA GLY A 397 0.51 6.12 22.53
C GLY A 397 0.50 7.25 23.56
N ILE A 398 0.29 6.88 24.82
CA ILE A 398 0.12 7.76 25.99
C ILE A 398 1.49 8.34 26.41
N THR A 399 1.87 9.49 25.87
CA THR A 399 3.14 10.16 26.21
C THR A 399 3.06 10.96 27.52
N HIS A 400 1.92 11.63 27.79
CA HIS A 400 1.77 12.51 28.95
C HIS A 400 1.83 11.79 30.31
N ASP A 401 1.31 10.56 30.42
CA ASP A 401 1.26 9.85 31.71
C ASP A 401 2.60 9.20 32.11
N ARG A 402 3.61 9.22 31.24
CA ARG A 402 4.82 8.41 31.40
C ARG A 402 6.15 9.14 31.21
N ILE A 403 6.19 10.26 30.48
CA ILE A 403 7.37 11.13 30.40
C ILE A 403 7.23 12.22 31.46
N THR A 404 7.99 12.09 32.55
CA THR A 404 7.91 13.01 33.70
C THR A 404 9.12 13.94 33.81
N VAL A 405 10.18 13.69 33.03
CA VAL A 405 11.42 14.49 33.05
C VAL A 405 11.80 15.02 31.65
N PRO A 406 12.31 16.27 31.53
CA PRO A 406 12.60 16.90 30.24
C PRO A 406 13.54 16.15 29.30
N LYS A 407 14.51 15.40 29.85
CA LYS A 407 15.51 14.65 29.07
C LYS A 407 14.92 13.46 28.29
N GLU A 408 13.76 12.96 28.69
CA GLU A 408 13.11 11.79 28.09
C GLU A 408 12.16 12.16 26.95
N ARG A 409 12.05 13.45 26.60
CA ARG A 409 11.15 13.91 25.55
C ARG A 409 11.48 13.30 24.20
N ILE A 410 10.42 13.07 23.43
CA ILE A 410 10.53 12.75 22.01
C ILE A 410 10.79 14.04 21.23
N ILE A 411 11.66 13.98 20.22
CA ILE A 411 11.99 15.12 19.36
C ILE A 411 11.60 14.78 17.92
N ILE A 412 10.69 15.56 17.35
CA ILE A 412 10.31 15.48 15.93
C ILE A 412 10.68 16.81 15.29
N ARG A 413 11.66 16.81 14.39
CA ARG A 413 12.14 18.07 13.80
C ARG A 413 12.64 18.00 12.37
N ASN A 414 12.60 19.14 11.70
CA ASN A 414 13.14 19.33 10.35
C ASN A 414 12.61 18.34 9.30
N ASN A 415 11.50 17.64 9.57
CA ASN A 415 10.95 16.67 8.63
C ASN A 415 10.08 17.38 7.59
N VAL A 416 9.99 16.79 6.39
CA VAL A 416 9.01 17.11 5.36
C VAL A 416 7.90 16.07 5.43
N ILE A 417 6.70 16.45 5.87
CA ILE A 417 5.56 15.54 6.05
C ILE A 417 4.42 15.99 5.14
N LEU A 418 4.42 15.52 3.90
CA LEU A 418 3.49 15.97 2.87
C LEU A 418 2.07 15.44 3.09
N GLY A 419 1.94 14.24 3.67
CA GLY A 419 0.66 13.62 3.96
C GLY A 419 -0.03 14.18 5.21
N LYS A 420 -1.04 13.44 5.70
CA LYS A 420 -1.74 13.79 6.94
C LYS A 420 -0.99 13.27 8.16
N ILE A 421 -1.12 13.98 9.27
CA ILE A 421 -0.70 13.49 10.59
C ILE A 421 -1.93 13.04 11.35
N HIS A 422 -1.89 11.82 11.87
CA HIS A 422 -2.86 11.31 12.81
C HIS A 422 -2.17 11.12 14.16
N TRP A 423 -2.45 12.01 15.11
CA TRP A 423 -1.92 11.96 16.46
C TRP A 423 -3.04 12.34 17.45
N PRO A 424 -3.84 11.37 17.93
CA PRO A 424 -4.91 11.62 18.87
C PRO A 424 -4.42 12.38 20.12
N GLY A 425 -5.17 13.40 20.54
CA GLY A 425 -4.84 14.26 21.69
C GLY A 425 -3.82 15.36 21.38
N ASN A 426 -3.30 15.43 20.16
CA ASN A 426 -2.31 16.42 19.73
C ASN A 426 -2.75 17.07 18.42
N GLU A 427 -3.92 17.73 18.45
CA GLU A 427 -4.45 18.43 17.29
C GLU A 427 -3.58 19.66 16.95
N PHE A 428 -3.14 19.73 15.69
CA PHE A 428 -2.44 20.89 15.16
C PHE A 428 -3.45 21.94 14.69
N GLU A 429 -3.11 23.22 14.82
CA GLU A 429 -3.93 24.31 14.30
C GLU A 429 -4.21 24.11 12.81
N LYS A 430 -5.49 24.09 12.43
CA LYS A 430 -5.89 23.93 11.03
C LYS A 430 -5.24 25.02 10.18
N ASN A 431 -4.49 24.61 9.17
CA ASN A 431 -3.75 25.45 8.23
C ASN A 431 -2.46 26.11 8.77
N ASN A 432 -1.87 25.61 9.86
CA ASN A 432 -0.52 26.00 10.28
C ASN A 432 0.50 24.93 9.85
N PRO A 433 1.24 25.12 8.75
CA PRO A 433 2.14 24.09 8.21
C PRO A 433 3.46 23.92 9.00
N PHE A 434 3.67 24.66 10.09
CA PHE A 434 4.90 24.59 10.91
C PHE A 434 4.62 24.06 12.31
N ALA A 435 3.60 24.63 12.96
CA ALA A 435 3.07 24.24 14.26
C ALA A 435 4.15 23.86 15.31
N ASN A 436 5.18 24.70 15.44
CA ASN A 436 6.24 24.54 16.44
C ASN A 436 5.65 24.47 17.86
N ARG A 437 6.04 23.45 18.63
CA ARG A 437 5.48 23.16 19.95
C ARG A 437 6.52 22.58 20.91
N LEU A 438 6.50 23.06 22.14
CA LEU A 438 7.25 22.53 23.27
C LEU A 438 6.26 22.04 24.32
N ASP A 439 6.18 20.73 24.53
CA ASP A 439 5.37 20.14 25.60
C ASP A 439 6.26 19.49 26.66
N THR A 440 5.65 19.05 27.76
CA THR A 440 6.35 18.34 28.84
C THR A 440 6.99 17.03 28.35
N ASP A 441 6.34 16.35 27.41
CA ASP A 441 6.64 15.00 26.94
C ASP A 441 7.21 14.94 25.51
N LYS A 442 7.16 16.04 24.75
CA LYS A 442 7.56 16.07 23.34
C LYS A 442 7.96 17.44 22.83
N ILE A 443 8.71 17.43 21.74
CA ILE A 443 9.21 18.60 21.03
C ILE A 443 8.90 18.44 19.55
N PHE A 444 8.24 19.44 18.98
CA PHE A 444 7.89 19.47 17.57
C PHE A 444 8.40 20.78 16.97
N ILE A 445 9.41 20.76 16.11
CA ILE A 445 10.09 21.99 15.68
C ILE A 445 10.61 21.94 14.25
N ASN A 446 10.45 23.03 13.49
CA ASN A 446 11.00 23.22 12.15
C ASN A 446 10.55 22.19 11.09
N ASN A 447 9.45 21.46 11.33
CA ASN A 447 8.89 20.56 10.33
C ASN A 447 8.06 21.34 9.29
N PHE A 448 7.95 20.81 8.08
CA PHE A 448 7.05 21.30 7.03
C PHE A 448 5.89 20.33 6.82
N MET A 449 4.65 20.78 7.06
CA MET A 449 3.44 19.96 7.08
C MET A 449 2.28 20.60 6.29
N PRO A 450 2.25 20.46 4.97
CA PRO A 450 1.19 21.05 4.14
C PRO A 450 -0.17 20.33 4.23
N PHE A 451 -0.29 19.24 5.00
CA PHE A 451 -1.54 18.45 5.17
C PHE A 451 -2.17 18.01 3.83
N SER A 452 -1.35 17.53 2.90
CA SER A 452 -1.76 17.13 1.54
C SER A 452 -2.29 18.27 0.66
N ASN A 453 -1.99 19.53 0.98
CA ASN A 453 -2.34 20.67 0.14
C ASN A 453 -1.33 20.86 -1.00
N GLU A 454 -1.71 20.47 -2.22
CA GLU A 454 -0.85 20.57 -3.41
C GLU A 454 -0.31 21.99 -3.68
N LYS A 455 -1.12 23.03 -3.42
CA LYS A 455 -0.69 24.41 -3.63
C LYS A 455 0.47 24.76 -2.69
N THR A 456 0.33 24.45 -1.40
CA THR A 456 1.38 24.70 -0.40
C THR A 456 2.63 23.87 -0.65
N ILE A 457 2.47 22.63 -1.12
CA ILE A 457 3.59 21.77 -1.54
C ILE A 457 4.36 22.43 -2.70
N ASN A 458 3.65 22.91 -3.73
CA ASN A 458 4.27 23.58 -4.87
C ASN A 458 4.96 24.90 -4.47
N GLU A 459 4.39 25.64 -3.52
CA GLU A 459 4.97 26.89 -2.99
C GLU A 459 6.23 26.66 -2.13
N ALA A 460 6.52 25.43 -1.71
CA ALA A 460 7.77 25.11 -0.99
C ALA A 460 9.01 25.24 -1.88
N LEU A 461 8.85 25.14 -3.21
CA LEU A 461 9.95 25.24 -4.19
C LEU A 461 11.11 24.27 -3.89
N PHE A 462 10.78 22.98 -3.74
CA PHE A 462 11.78 21.92 -3.71
C PHE A 462 12.56 21.84 -5.03
N ALA A 463 13.77 21.30 -4.97
CA ALA A 463 14.68 21.20 -6.10
C ALA A 463 14.12 20.33 -7.23
N ASP A 464 13.79 19.07 -6.93
CA ASP A 464 13.12 18.16 -7.86
C ASP A 464 12.58 16.91 -7.14
N THR A 465 11.29 16.92 -6.81
CA THR A 465 10.66 15.79 -6.10
C THR A 465 10.63 14.51 -6.93
N ALA A 466 10.77 14.57 -8.25
CA ALA A 466 10.81 13.40 -9.12
C ALA A 466 12.08 12.55 -8.93
N TYR A 467 13.14 13.13 -8.37
CA TYR A 467 14.38 12.44 -7.95
C TYR A 467 14.52 12.32 -6.44
N TYR A 468 13.43 12.53 -5.70
CA TYR A 468 13.44 12.62 -4.24
C TYR A 468 14.38 13.70 -3.68
N ASP A 469 14.61 14.79 -4.44
CA ASP A 469 15.45 15.90 -4.01
C ASP A 469 14.60 17.02 -3.41
N TYR A 470 14.42 16.93 -2.10
CA TYR A 470 13.63 17.87 -1.30
C TYR A 470 14.45 19.04 -0.75
N ARG A 471 15.66 19.29 -1.28
CA ARG A 471 16.41 20.50 -0.94
C ARG A 471 15.68 21.73 -1.49
N LEU A 472 15.73 22.84 -0.76
CA LEU A 472 15.04 24.07 -1.14
C LEU A 472 15.85 24.91 -2.13
N GLN A 473 15.17 25.46 -3.13
CA GLN A 473 15.70 26.51 -4.01
C GLN A 473 16.00 27.80 -3.23
N GLU A 474 16.89 28.64 -3.75
CA GLU A 474 17.28 29.91 -3.10
C GLU A 474 16.10 30.86 -2.86
N ASP A 475 15.11 30.87 -3.76
CA ASP A 475 13.91 31.70 -3.68
C ASP A 475 12.74 31.03 -2.93
N SER A 476 12.98 29.88 -2.29
CA SER A 476 11.99 29.22 -1.45
C SER A 476 11.59 30.11 -0.25
N PRO A 477 10.29 30.22 0.06
CA PRO A 477 9.84 30.92 1.26
C PRO A 477 10.25 30.22 2.57
N LEU A 478 10.71 28.96 2.50
CA LEU A 478 11.13 28.16 3.65
C LEU A 478 12.63 28.30 3.96
N LYS A 479 13.39 28.95 3.06
CA LYS A 479 14.85 29.11 3.16
C LYS A 479 15.22 30.05 4.31
N GLY A 480 16.08 29.60 5.21
CA GLY A 480 16.54 30.40 6.36
C GLY A 480 15.44 30.79 7.36
N LYS A 481 14.28 30.12 7.34
CA LYS A 481 13.11 30.42 8.19
C LYS A 481 12.93 29.48 9.39
N SER A 482 13.79 28.50 9.57
CA SER A 482 13.76 27.64 10.74
C SER A 482 14.13 28.45 11.98
N MET A 483 13.56 28.07 13.13
CA MET A 483 14.11 28.52 14.40
C MET A 483 15.57 28.04 14.48
N GLY A 484 16.47 28.92 14.94
CA GLY A 484 17.91 28.68 14.92
C GLY A 484 18.65 29.02 13.61
N GLY A 485 17.96 29.57 12.59
CA GLY A 485 18.61 30.17 11.41
C GLY A 485 18.92 29.23 10.24
N GLY A 486 18.11 28.18 10.04
CA GLY A 486 18.23 27.21 8.94
C GLY A 486 16.97 27.10 8.08
N ASP A 487 16.85 26.00 7.32
CA ASP A 487 15.73 25.74 6.43
C ASP A 487 14.61 24.97 7.16
N VAL A 488 13.34 25.34 6.92
CA VAL A 488 12.19 24.57 7.43
C VAL A 488 12.03 23.30 6.60
N GLY A 489 11.81 22.15 7.26
CA GLY A 489 11.74 20.86 6.58
C GLY A 489 13.06 20.49 5.91
N ARG A 490 14.19 20.76 6.59
CA ARG A 490 15.53 20.58 6.04
C ARG A 490 15.76 19.14 5.57
N HIS A 491 16.05 18.99 4.28
CA HIS A 491 16.60 17.78 3.68
C HIS A 491 18.04 18.04 3.22
N ARG A 492 18.97 17.10 3.46
CA ARG A 492 20.42 17.32 3.26
C ARG A 492 21.06 16.46 2.18
N TYR A 493 20.33 15.52 1.60
CA TYR A 493 20.90 14.56 0.67
C TYR A 493 20.36 14.78 -0.77
N PRO A 494 21.20 14.67 -1.82
CA PRO A 494 22.66 14.60 -1.78
C PRO A 494 23.31 15.83 -1.14
N GLN A 495 24.51 15.66 -0.56
CA GLN A 495 25.29 16.77 -0.01
C GLN A 495 25.77 17.68 -1.13
N GLY A 496 25.68 19.01 -0.97
CA GLY A 496 26.10 19.98 -2.00
C GLY A 496 25.00 20.96 -2.37
N LYS A 497 25.31 21.90 -3.27
CA LYS A 497 24.36 22.90 -3.78
C LYS A 497 23.45 22.28 -4.85
N VAL A 498 22.28 22.89 -5.00
CA VAL A 498 21.36 22.66 -6.12
C VAL A 498 21.54 23.80 -7.11
N LEU A 499 21.88 23.46 -8.35
CA LEU A 499 22.14 24.38 -9.44
C LEU A 499 21.18 24.12 -10.60
N PHE A 500 20.85 25.16 -11.36
CA PHE A 500 19.89 25.11 -12.46
C PHE A 500 20.43 25.78 -13.72
N VAL A 501 20.22 25.14 -14.87
CA VAL A 501 20.51 25.69 -16.20
C VAL A 501 19.32 25.47 -17.13
N GLY A 502 18.97 26.49 -17.92
CA GLY A 502 17.83 26.48 -18.82
C GLY A 502 18.03 27.35 -20.05
N ALA A 503 17.47 26.96 -21.20
CA ALA A 503 17.61 27.73 -22.45
C ALA A 503 17.14 29.20 -22.36
N ASN A 504 16.19 29.49 -21.45
CA ASN A 504 15.67 30.83 -21.18
C ASN A 504 16.38 31.53 -20.00
N GLY A 505 17.45 30.95 -19.47
CA GLY A 505 18.19 31.46 -18.32
C GLY A 505 19.07 32.67 -18.64
N ASN A 506 19.84 33.10 -17.64
CA ASN A 506 20.80 34.19 -17.72
C ASN A 506 22.09 33.84 -16.97
N ASP A 507 23.25 33.88 -17.64
CA ASP A 507 24.55 33.52 -17.05
C ASP A 507 25.05 34.52 -15.99
N THR A 508 24.39 35.67 -15.82
CA THR A 508 24.64 36.60 -14.70
C THR A 508 23.78 36.30 -13.47
N ALA A 509 22.86 35.34 -13.52
CA ALA A 509 22.04 34.95 -12.38
C ALA A 509 22.81 34.04 -11.39
N SER A 510 22.21 33.73 -10.24
CA SER A 510 22.85 32.91 -9.21
C SER A 510 22.99 31.43 -9.59
N GLY A 511 22.08 30.92 -10.42
CA GLY A 511 21.98 29.49 -10.74
C GLY A 511 21.32 28.64 -9.65
N LEU A 512 20.88 29.22 -8.51
CA LEU A 512 20.42 28.46 -7.33
C LEU A 512 18.89 28.28 -7.23
N SER A 513 18.15 28.69 -8.26
CA SER A 513 16.70 28.49 -8.40
C SER A 513 16.33 28.33 -9.87
N ILE A 514 15.17 27.74 -10.15
CA ILE A 514 14.63 27.65 -11.52
C ILE A 514 14.46 29.04 -12.13
N LYS A 515 14.01 30.03 -11.34
CA LYS A 515 13.85 31.42 -11.79
C LYS A 515 15.20 32.10 -12.06
N GLY A 516 16.23 31.75 -11.30
CA GLY A 516 17.60 32.25 -11.42
C GLY A 516 18.53 31.34 -12.22
N ALA A 517 18.01 30.45 -13.06
CA ALA A 517 18.81 29.48 -13.80
C ALA A 517 19.79 30.15 -14.78
N TRP A 518 20.97 29.56 -14.95
CA TRP A 518 21.94 29.97 -15.97
C TRP A 518 21.46 29.63 -17.38
N LYS A 519 22.04 30.28 -18.40
CA LYS A 519 21.71 30.05 -19.80
C LYS A 519 22.58 28.97 -20.44
N SER A 520 23.90 29.00 -20.21
CA SER A 520 24.87 28.15 -20.91
C SER A 520 25.30 26.94 -20.07
N LEU A 521 25.52 25.82 -20.76
CA LEU A 521 26.03 24.59 -20.12
C LEU A 521 27.48 24.76 -19.67
N LYS A 522 28.26 25.58 -20.39
CA LYS A 522 29.63 25.93 -20.02
C LYS A 522 29.68 26.60 -18.64
N LYS A 523 28.87 27.64 -18.42
CA LYS A 523 28.83 28.36 -17.13
C LYS A 523 28.46 27.41 -16.00
N ALA A 524 27.48 26.53 -16.23
CA ALA A 524 27.07 25.54 -15.25
C ALA A 524 28.20 24.57 -14.90
N ALA A 525 28.86 23.99 -15.91
CA ALA A 525 29.93 23.03 -15.72
C ALA A 525 31.15 23.63 -14.98
N GLU A 526 31.52 24.87 -15.29
CA GLU A 526 32.63 25.58 -14.63
C GLU A 526 32.34 25.94 -13.16
N SER A 527 31.07 25.91 -12.75
CA SER A 527 30.64 26.32 -11.40
C SER A 527 30.39 25.14 -10.45
N LEU A 528 30.45 23.89 -10.93
CA LEU A 528 30.22 22.69 -10.12
C LEU A 528 31.32 22.48 -9.07
N CYS A 529 30.94 22.08 -7.86
CA CYS A 529 31.83 21.57 -6.81
C CYS A 529 31.47 20.11 -6.45
N PRO A 530 32.37 19.36 -5.77
CA PRO A 530 32.07 17.97 -5.37
C PRO A 530 30.76 17.89 -4.56
N GLY A 531 29.88 16.95 -4.91
CA GLY A 531 28.55 16.78 -4.31
C GLY A 531 27.42 17.61 -4.95
N ASP A 532 27.74 18.69 -5.67
CA ASP A 532 26.71 19.55 -6.27
C ASP A 532 25.81 18.79 -7.25
N THR A 533 24.55 19.22 -7.32
CA THR A 533 23.56 18.73 -8.28
C THR A 533 23.18 19.81 -9.27
N LEU A 534 23.41 19.56 -10.56
CA LEU A 534 22.96 20.40 -11.67
C LEU A 534 21.68 19.81 -12.29
N TYR A 535 20.58 20.54 -12.17
CA TYR A 535 19.36 20.29 -12.92
C TYR A 535 19.37 21.06 -14.24
N ILE A 536 19.22 20.32 -15.34
CA ILE A 536 19.07 20.87 -16.69
C ILE A 536 17.58 20.89 -17.01
N MET A 537 17.06 22.09 -17.30
CA MET A 537 15.64 22.27 -17.64
C MET A 537 15.33 21.61 -18.99
N PRO A 538 14.11 21.05 -19.18
CA PRO A 538 13.72 20.43 -20.45
C PRO A 538 13.92 21.37 -21.64
N GLY A 539 14.47 20.84 -22.73
CA GLY A 539 14.84 21.64 -23.89
C GLY A 539 15.93 21.00 -24.75
N LYS A 540 16.22 21.64 -25.88
CA LYS A 540 17.34 21.29 -26.76
C LYS A 540 18.49 22.27 -26.55
N TYR A 541 19.70 21.75 -26.42
CA TYR A 541 20.93 22.52 -26.24
C TYR A 541 21.94 22.09 -27.30
N ASP A 542 22.38 23.04 -28.12
CA ASP A 542 23.36 22.79 -29.18
C ASP A 542 24.82 22.82 -28.65
N GLU A 543 25.01 22.99 -27.35
CA GLU A 543 26.29 22.94 -26.63
C GLU A 543 26.67 21.51 -26.21
N THR A 544 27.98 21.24 -26.12
CA THR A 544 28.51 20.03 -25.48
C THR A 544 28.76 20.31 -24.00
N LEU A 545 28.16 19.51 -23.11
CA LEU A 545 28.44 19.56 -21.67
C LEU A 545 29.80 18.92 -21.40
N SER A 546 30.76 19.67 -20.86
CA SER A 546 32.10 19.16 -20.55
C SER A 546 32.38 19.29 -19.05
N ILE A 547 32.42 18.16 -18.35
CA ILE A 547 32.63 18.07 -16.91
C ILE A 547 34.11 17.73 -16.69
N SER A 548 34.94 18.77 -16.51
CA SER A 548 36.40 18.64 -16.50
C SER A 548 37.07 19.03 -15.18
N ALA A 549 36.32 19.58 -14.22
CA ALA A 549 36.81 19.89 -12.89
C ALA A 549 35.73 19.53 -11.86
N ASN A 550 36.18 19.00 -10.71
CA ASN A 550 35.39 18.77 -9.50
C ASN A 550 34.44 17.55 -9.52
N GLY A 551 34.42 16.83 -8.39
CA GLY A 551 33.78 15.52 -8.21
C GLY A 551 34.80 14.52 -7.66
N THR A 552 34.46 13.79 -6.60
CA THR A 552 35.29 12.73 -6.03
C THR A 552 34.47 11.45 -5.92
N LYS A 553 35.11 10.31 -5.60
CA LYS A 553 34.38 9.05 -5.38
C LYS A 553 33.37 9.17 -4.23
N ASP A 554 33.70 9.94 -3.18
CA ASP A 554 32.85 10.14 -2.00
C ASP A 554 31.81 11.27 -2.17
N ALA A 555 32.05 12.19 -3.11
CA ALA A 555 31.17 13.32 -3.42
C ALA A 555 31.14 13.57 -4.94
N PRO A 556 30.51 12.67 -5.72
CA PRO A 556 30.38 12.87 -7.17
C PRO A 556 29.50 14.09 -7.45
N VAL A 557 29.67 14.69 -8.63
CA VAL A 557 28.70 15.68 -9.13
C VAL A 557 27.49 14.97 -9.73
N PHE A 558 26.28 15.48 -9.50
CA PHE A 558 25.04 14.93 -10.03
C PHE A 558 24.53 15.81 -11.17
N ILE A 559 24.26 15.24 -12.34
CA ILE A 559 23.70 15.95 -13.49
C ILE A 559 22.38 15.30 -13.86
N ARG A 560 21.28 16.04 -13.81
CA ARG A 560 19.93 15.48 -13.95
C ARG A 560 19.05 16.29 -14.90
N ALA A 561 18.18 15.61 -15.64
CA ALA A 561 17.11 16.26 -16.37
C ALA A 561 15.97 16.65 -15.42
N HIS A 562 15.71 17.94 -15.23
CA HIS A 562 14.69 18.41 -14.29
C HIS A 562 13.30 17.83 -14.59
N SER A 563 12.61 17.40 -13.53
CA SER A 563 11.32 16.69 -13.53
C SER A 563 11.28 15.43 -14.39
N LYS A 564 12.45 14.79 -14.63
CA LYS A 564 12.61 13.70 -15.60
C LYS A 564 12.13 14.10 -17.02
N GLY A 565 12.15 15.40 -17.34
CA GLY A 565 11.71 15.92 -18.63
C GLY A 565 12.74 15.71 -19.74
N LYS A 566 12.33 15.92 -20.99
CA LYS A 566 13.21 15.68 -22.16
C LYS A 566 14.30 16.76 -22.26
N VAL A 567 15.54 16.39 -21.96
CA VAL A 567 16.75 17.20 -22.18
C VAL A 567 17.55 16.59 -23.33
N LEU A 568 17.75 17.36 -24.41
CA LEU A 568 18.49 16.94 -25.59
C LEU A 568 19.79 17.74 -25.73
N LEU A 569 20.94 17.09 -25.57
CA LEU A 569 22.26 17.70 -25.69
C LEU A 569 22.98 17.29 -26.99
N LYS A 570 23.88 18.17 -27.47
CA LYS A 570 24.79 17.85 -28.58
C LYS A 570 25.91 16.88 -28.19
N GLY A 571 26.25 16.72 -26.92
CA GLY A 571 27.33 15.80 -26.51
C GLY A 571 27.66 15.96 -25.03
N VAL A 572 28.22 14.93 -24.41
CA VAL A 572 28.65 14.96 -23.00
C VAL A 572 30.06 14.40 -22.88
N LYS A 573 30.96 15.15 -22.23
CA LYS A 573 32.32 14.75 -21.90
C LYS A 573 32.50 14.72 -20.38
N ILE A 574 33.01 13.61 -19.83
CA ILE A 574 33.12 13.39 -18.39
C ILE A 574 34.57 12.99 -18.06
N ASN A 575 35.28 13.86 -17.34
CA ASN A 575 36.69 13.65 -16.95
C ASN A 575 36.87 13.61 -15.42
N VAL A 576 35.79 13.51 -14.65
CA VAL A 576 35.77 13.41 -13.17
C VAL A 576 34.63 12.47 -12.72
N PRO A 577 34.67 11.90 -11.50
CA PRO A 577 33.56 11.13 -10.95
C PRO A 577 32.23 11.91 -10.98
N ALA A 578 31.22 11.33 -11.62
CA ALA A 578 29.93 11.98 -11.85
C ALA A 578 28.79 10.96 -11.97
N ILE A 579 27.59 11.38 -11.58
CA ILE A 579 26.35 10.64 -11.79
C ILE A 579 25.49 11.45 -12.76
N VAL A 580 25.26 10.92 -13.96
CA VAL A 580 24.44 11.56 -14.99
C VAL A 580 23.15 10.77 -15.17
N GLU A 581 22.02 11.45 -15.06
CA GLU A 581 20.71 10.80 -15.08
C GLU A 581 19.65 11.52 -15.91
N GLY A 582 18.94 10.78 -16.77
CA GLY A 582 17.80 11.31 -17.54
C GLY A 582 18.19 12.15 -18.78
N ILE A 583 19.47 12.17 -19.17
CA ILE A 583 19.96 13.01 -20.27
C ILE A 583 19.87 12.27 -21.61
N THR A 584 19.29 12.91 -22.62
CA THR A 584 19.34 12.43 -24.02
C THR A 584 20.44 13.16 -24.77
N VAL A 585 21.26 12.41 -25.50
CA VAL A 585 22.32 12.93 -26.36
C VAL A 585 22.10 12.40 -27.77
N SER A 586 22.07 13.32 -28.74
CA SER A 586 21.87 12.95 -30.15
C SER A 586 22.81 13.68 -31.13
N GLY A 587 23.97 14.11 -30.65
CA GLY A 587 24.98 14.78 -31.46
C GLY A 587 26.39 14.43 -30.97
N GLY A 588 27.40 14.99 -31.65
CA GLY A 588 28.82 14.79 -31.31
C GLY A 588 29.39 13.51 -31.90
N THR A 589 30.71 13.41 -32.04
CA THR A 589 31.38 12.19 -32.57
C THR A 589 31.05 10.97 -31.72
N ASN A 590 31.17 11.11 -30.40
CA ASN A 590 30.62 10.20 -29.40
C ASN A 590 29.52 10.94 -28.65
N ALA A 591 28.41 10.27 -28.32
CA ALA A 591 27.36 10.90 -27.51
C ALA A 591 27.86 11.14 -26.07
N PHE A 592 28.36 10.09 -25.40
CA PHE A 592 29.08 10.20 -24.13
C PHE A 592 30.56 9.83 -24.30
N ASP A 593 31.47 10.72 -23.91
CA ASP A 593 32.93 10.49 -23.87
C ASP A 593 33.41 10.52 -22.41
N ILE A 594 33.78 9.36 -21.87
CA ILE A 594 34.06 9.13 -20.45
C ILE A 594 35.52 8.76 -20.26
N LYS A 595 36.24 9.55 -19.44
CA LYS A 595 37.67 9.40 -19.16
C LYS A 595 38.04 9.42 -17.69
N ALA A 596 37.09 9.08 -16.82
CA ALA A 596 37.26 9.09 -15.38
C ALA A 596 36.66 7.86 -14.69
N PRO A 597 37.20 7.46 -13.53
CA PRO A 597 36.65 6.38 -12.74
C PRO A 597 35.39 6.83 -11.97
N GLY A 598 34.59 5.86 -11.52
CA GLY A 598 33.44 6.10 -10.65
C GLY A 598 32.32 6.90 -11.30
N VAL A 599 32.17 6.80 -12.62
CA VAL A 599 31.09 7.45 -13.37
C VAL A 599 29.87 6.54 -13.42
N THR A 600 28.69 7.10 -13.19
CA THR A 600 27.41 6.40 -13.34
C THR A 600 26.55 7.10 -14.39
N LEU A 601 26.09 6.35 -15.39
CA LEU A 601 25.02 6.75 -16.29
C LEU A 601 23.76 5.98 -15.92
N LYS A 602 22.68 6.71 -15.66
CA LYS A 602 21.38 6.13 -15.31
C LYS A 602 20.27 6.74 -16.15
N ARG A 603 19.37 5.96 -16.74
CA ARG A 603 18.23 6.55 -17.49
C ARG A 603 18.66 7.54 -18.58
N CYS A 604 19.84 7.37 -19.16
CA CYS A 604 20.36 8.21 -20.23
C CYS A 604 20.07 7.60 -21.59
N THR A 605 19.87 8.45 -22.60
CA THR A 605 19.68 8.01 -23.98
C THR A 605 20.86 8.50 -24.83
N ALA A 606 21.55 7.59 -25.50
CA ALA A 606 22.61 7.90 -26.47
C ALA A 606 22.13 7.43 -27.85
N CYS A 607 21.83 8.38 -28.75
CA CYS A 607 21.28 8.02 -30.06
C CYS A 607 21.90 8.73 -31.24
N ASN A 608 21.99 8.04 -32.38
CA ASN A 608 22.43 8.61 -33.67
C ASN A 608 23.81 9.30 -33.63
N ALA A 609 24.73 8.84 -32.78
CA ALA A 609 26.11 9.30 -32.79
C ALA A 609 26.86 8.71 -34.02
N PRO A 610 27.68 9.51 -34.75
CA PRO A 610 28.44 9.02 -35.90
C PRO A 610 29.42 7.90 -35.57
N GLU A 611 30.00 7.91 -34.37
CA GLU A 611 30.88 6.85 -33.86
C GLU A 611 30.19 6.12 -32.69
N ASN A 612 30.54 6.46 -31.43
CA ASN A 612 30.09 5.68 -30.28
C ASN A 612 28.91 6.32 -29.56
N GLY A 613 27.92 5.52 -29.15
CA GLY A 613 26.90 5.97 -28.20
C GLY A 613 27.55 6.33 -26.86
N ILE A 614 28.32 5.40 -26.31
CA ILE A 614 29.14 5.61 -25.11
C ILE A 614 30.56 5.14 -25.40
N SER A 615 31.54 6.05 -25.28
CA SER A 615 32.97 5.73 -25.36
C SER A 615 33.59 5.91 -23.97
N ALA A 616 34.14 4.84 -23.41
CA ALA A 616 34.78 4.83 -22.11
C ALA A 616 36.25 4.42 -22.22
N GLN A 617 37.16 5.29 -21.77
CA GLN A 617 38.59 5.06 -21.79
C GLN A 617 39.18 5.35 -20.40
N ASN A 618 39.83 4.36 -19.79
CA ASN A 618 40.34 4.46 -18.41
C ASN A 618 39.24 4.74 -17.36
N ALA A 619 38.01 4.28 -17.61
CA ALA A 619 36.85 4.53 -16.76
C ALA A 619 36.59 3.34 -15.82
N LYS A 620 37.47 3.18 -14.82
CA LYS A 620 37.30 2.14 -13.79
C LYS A 620 35.99 2.36 -12.99
N ASP A 621 35.31 1.29 -12.58
CA ASP A 621 34.06 1.37 -11.79
C ASP A 621 32.94 2.12 -12.54
N LEU A 622 32.91 2.07 -13.88
CA LEU A 622 31.83 2.67 -14.68
C LEU A 622 30.53 1.87 -14.49
N SER A 623 29.43 2.53 -14.18
CA SER A 623 28.10 1.91 -14.13
C SER A 623 27.17 2.50 -15.18
N ILE A 624 26.59 1.65 -16.03
CA ILE A 624 25.56 2.01 -17.00
C ILE A 624 24.31 1.22 -16.63
N SER A 625 23.25 1.92 -16.24
CA SER A 625 21.99 1.30 -15.80
C SER A 625 20.77 1.97 -16.40
N ASN A 626 19.76 1.18 -16.79
CA ASN A 626 18.51 1.69 -17.38
C ASN A 626 18.76 2.69 -18.53
N CYS A 627 19.75 2.48 -19.40
CA CYS A 627 20.07 3.41 -20.49
C CYS A 627 19.58 2.90 -21.84
N THR A 628 19.25 3.79 -22.78
CA THR A 628 18.87 3.44 -24.15
C THR A 628 19.96 3.90 -25.12
N ILE A 629 20.66 2.97 -25.74
CA ILE A 629 21.77 3.22 -26.67
C ILE A 629 21.35 2.71 -28.05
N THR A 630 21.12 3.62 -29.00
CA THR A 630 20.51 3.24 -30.28
C THR A 630 20.90 4.06 -31.51
N GLY A 631 20.98 3.44 -32.69
CA GLY A 631 21.26 4.14 -33.95
C GLY A 631 22.70 4.65 -34.10
N ASN A 632 23.65 4.14 -33.31
CA ASN A 632 25.06 4.55 -33.36
C ASN A 632 25.89 3.59 -34.25
N LYS A 633 27.11 3.97 -34.62
CA LYS A 633 28.04 3.03 -35.29
C LYS A 633 28.47 1.94 -34.31
N THR A 634 28.92 2.31 -33.12
CA THR A 634 29.11 1.37 -32.01
C THR A 634 28.28 1.83 -30.82
N GLY A 635 27.53 0.93 -30.18
CA GLY A 635 26.71 1.26 -29.02
C GLY A 635 27.58 1.69 -27.84
N ILE A 636 28.37 0.75 -27.31
CA ILE A 636 29.25 0.99 -26.16
C ILE A 636 30.66 0.47 -26.46
N THR A 637 31.68 1.27 -26.16
CA THR A 637 33.10 0.87 -26.23
C THR A 637 33.77 1.04 -24.87
N LEU A 638 34.37 -0.04 -24.35
CA LEU A 638 35.15 -0.06 -23.11
C LEU A 638 36.62 -0.34 -23.39
N LYS A 639 37.49 0.63 -23.10
CA LYS A 639 38.95 0.51 -23.24
C LYS A 639 39.65 0.79 -21.92
N ASN A 640 40.44 -0.18 -21.44
CA ASN A 640 41.14 -0.13 -20.15
C ASN A 640 40.21 0.32 -18.99
N SER A 641 38.97 -0.17 -18.96
CA SER A 641 37.91 0.25 -18.04
C SER A 641 37.44 -0.95 -17.22
N LYS A 642 38.23 -1.30 -16.20
CA LYS A 642 37.99 -2.45 -15.30
C LYS A 642 36.79 -2.22 -14.39
N GLU A 643 36.20 -3.31 -13.90
CA GLU A 643 35.10 -3.25 -12.92
C GLU A 643 33.84 -2.52 -13.45
N ALA A 644 33.70 -2.44 -14.78
CA ALA A 644 32.56 -1.79 -15.42
C ALA A 644 31.31 -2.67 -15.34
N SER A 645 30.15 -2.04 -15.20
CA SER A 645 28.85 -2.72 -15.20
C SER A 645 27.87 -2.14 -16.22
N ILE A 646 27.16 -3.01 -16.93
CA ILE A 646 26.10 -2.64 -17.88
C ILE A 646 24.85 -3.44 -17.54
N ARG A 647 23.82 -2.79 -17.01
CA ARG A 647 22.61 -3.47 -16.54
C ARG A 647 21.35 -2.79 -17.01
N ASP A 648 20.27 -3.58 -17.11
CA ASP A 648 18.91 -3.09 -17.28
C ASP A 648 18.74 -2.15 -18.48
N SER A 649 19.59 -2.25 -19.51
CA SER A 649 19.71 -1.26 -20.57
C SER A 649 19.25 -1.82 -21.93
N ILE A 650 18.81 -0.93 -22.82
CA ILE A 650 18.50 -1.30 -24.21
C ILE A 650 19.67 -0.85 -25.08
N ILE A 651 20.32 -1.80 -25.74
CA ILE A 651 21.42 -1.59 -26.69
C ILE A 651 20.95 -2.15 -28.03
N ALA A 652 20.37 -1.28 -28.86
CA ALA A 652 19.61 -1.73 -30.02
C ALA A 652 19.78 -0.84 -31.24
N PHE A 653 19.72 -1.42 -32.44
CA PHE A 653 19.82 -0.74 -33.72
C PHE A 653 21.15 -0.01 -33.92
N ASN A 654 22.24 -0.46 -33.28
CA ASN A 654 23.59 0.04 -33.56
C ASN A 654 24.24 -0.85 -34.63
N LYS A 655 25.26 -0.36 -35.36
CA LYS A 655 25.97 -1.25 -36.32
C LYS A 655 26.78 -2.32 -35.58
N ASN A 656 27.37 -1.96 -34.44
CA ASN A 656 28.00 -2.85 -33.47
C ASN A 656 27.45 -2.55 -32.09
N GLU A 657 26.97 -3.54 -31.33
CA GLU A 657 26.34 -3.23 -30.03
C GLU A 657 27.35 -2.93 -28.91
N LEU A 658 28.45 -3.68 -28.86
CA LEU A 658 29.39 -3.64 -27.74
C LEU A 658 30.81 -4.00 -28.16
N GLU A 659 31.81 -3.23 -27.74
CA GLU A 659 33.24 -3.50 -27.93
C GLU A 659 33.97 -3.37 -26.59
N ILE A 660 34.61 -4.45 -26.12
CA ILE A 660 35.30 -4.50 -24.82
C ILE A 660 36.74 -4.97 -25.04
N SER A 661 37.72 -4.17 -24.63
CA SER A 661 39.14 -4.57 -24.64
C SER A 661 39.40 -5.68 -23.60
N GLU A 662 40.39 -6.55 -23.83
CA GLU A 662 40.72 -7.65 -22.90
C GLU A 662 40.90 -7.18 -21.45
N ASP A 663 41.64 -6.10 -21.22
CA ASP A 663 41.82 -5.54 -19.88
C ASP A 663 40.51 -5.13 -19.19
N SER A 664 39.51 -4.68 -19.96
CA SER A 664 38.23 -4.22 -19.43
C SER A 664 37.31 -5.38 -19.04
N LYS A 665 37.62 -6.63 -19.43
CA LYS A 665 36.86 -7.81 -19.00
C LYS A 665 37.07 -8.15 -17.52
N GLN A 666 38.15 -7.65 -16.91
CA GLN A 666 38.42 -7.86 -15.48
C GLN A 666 37.36 -7.16 -14.62
N GLY A 667 36.57 -7.95 -13.88
CA GLY A 667 35.47 -7.44 -13.04
C GLY A 667 34.29 -6.88 -13.85
N TYR A 668 34.20 -7.19 -15.15
CA TYR A 668 33.08 -6.74 -15.97
C TYR A 668 31.81 -7.52 -15.61
N HIS A 669 30.72 -6.78 -15.39
CA HIS A 669 29.43 -7.33 -15.02
C HIS A 669 28.34 -6.85 -15.98
N ALA A 670 27.53 -7.78 -16.50
CA ALA A 670 26.38 -7.41 -17.31
C ALA A 670 25.21 -8.36 -17.10
N GLY A 671 24.01 -7.78 -17.14
CA GLY A 671 22.79 -8.54 -16.95
C GLY A 671 21.52 -7.73 -17.16
N HIS A 672 20.44 -8.43 -17.48
CA HIS A 672 19.12 -7.84 -17.76
C HIS A 672 19.13 -6.77 -18.85
N ASN A 673 20.02 -6.89 -19.84
CA ASN A 673 20.06 -6.00 -20.99
C ASN A 673 19.18 -6.54 -22.13
N ILE A 674 18.67 -5.63 -22.95
CA ILE A 674 18.04 -5.94 -24.24
C ILE A 674 19.02 -5.61 -25.35
N TYR A 675 19.34 -6.60 -26.17
CA TYR A 675 20.12 -6.41 -27.38
C TYR A 675 19.28 -6.66 -28.63
N TYR A 676 19.41 -5.81 -29.65
CA TYR A 676 18.69 -6.00 -30.90
C TYR A 676 19.35 -5.30 -32.07
N GLY A 677 19.61 -5.98 -33.18
CA GLY A 677 20.18 -5.34 -34.36
C GLY A 677 20.32 -6.34 -35.50
N ASP A 678 20.80 -5.85 -36.64
CA ASP A 678 21.06 -6.69 -37.81
C ASP A 678 22.24 -7.64 -37.51
N ASN A 679 22.05 -8.94 -37.74
CA ASN A 679 23.09 -9.98 -37.59
C ASN A 679 23.71 -10.11 -36.18
N ILE A 680 22.94 -9.89 -35.12
CA ILE A 680 23.44 -10.02 -33.74
C ILE A 680 23.85 -11.47 -33.39
N ASP A 681 25.08 -11.65 -32.88
CA ASP A 681 25.54 -12.92 -32.34
C ASP A 681 25.04 -13.10 -30.90
N LYS A 682 24.03 -13.97 -30.74
CA LYS A 682 23.43 -14.27 -29.43
C LYS A 682 24.41 -14.92 -28.45
N ASN A 683 25.44 -15.62 -28.95
CA ASN A 683 26.40 -16.31 -28.08
C ASN A 683 27.29 -15.34 -27.30
N LYS A 684 27.53 -14.13 -27.86
CA LYS A 684 28.29 -13.06 -27.20
C LYS A 684 27.69 -12.65 -25.86
N PHE A 685 26.37 -12.81 -25.70
CA PHE A 685 25.63 -12.39 -24.51
C PHE A 685 25.07 -13.56 -23.70
N ALA A 686 25.35 -14.81 -24.10
CA ALA A 686 24.77 -16.00 -23.46
C ALA A 686 25.23 -16.19 -22.00
N GLY A 687 26.37 -15.60 -21.62
CA GLY A 687 26.88 -15.59 -20.24
C GLY A 687 26.33 -14.45 -19.37
N GLU A 688 25.57 -13.50 -19.92
CA GLU A 688 25.02 -12.37 -19.16
C GLU A 688 23.72 -12.76 -18.46
N PHE A 689 23.67 -12.55 -17.15
CA PHE A 689 22.54 -12.96 -16.33
C PHE A 689 21.27 -12.15 -16.66
N GLY A 690 20.23 -12.80 -17.21
CA GLY A 690 18.93 -12.18 -17.48
C GLY A 690 18.87 -11.30 -18.74
N SER A 691 19.97 -11.13 -19.47
CA SER A 691 19.98 -10.41 -20.75
C SER A 691 19.27 -11.22 -21.83
N ILE A 692 18.56 -10.54 -22.74
CA ILE A 692 17.87 -11.18 -23.87
C ILE A 692 18.12 -10.45 -25.18
N VAL A 693 18.02 -11.20 -26.29
CA VAL A 693 18.09 -10.66 -27.64
C VAL A 693 16.68 -10.61 -28.23
N ALA A 694 16.07 -9.42 -28.24
CA ALA A 694 14.70 -9.21 -28.67
C ALA A 694 14.42 -7.76 -29.07
N ASP A 695 13.50 -7.55 -30.02
CA ASP A 695 13.08 -6.20 -30.43
C ASP A 695 12.51 -5.42 -29.24
N PRO A 696 13.05 -4.24 -28.89
CA PRO A 696 12.55 -3.45 -27.78
C PRO A 696 11.16 -2.83 -28.03
N LEU A 697 10.60 -2.93 -29.23
CA LEU A 697 9.27 -2.43 -29.59
C LEU A 697 9.05 -0.98 -29.13
N PHE A 698 9.92 -0.08 -29.59
CA PHE A 698 9.75 1.36 -29.33
C PHE A 698 8.46 1.88 -29.97
N VAL A 699 7.76 2.78 -29.25
CA VAL A 699 6.50 3.37 -29.71
C VAL A 699 6.65 4.06 -31.07
N ASN A 700 7.72 4.85 -31.27
CA ASN A 700 8.00 5.50 -32.54
C ASN A 700 9.47 5.93 -32.67
N ALA A 701 10.37 4.95 -32.85
CA ALA A 701 11.81 5.19 -32.96
C ALA A 701 12.19 6.15 -34.09
N LYS A 702 11.47 6.13 -35.23
CA LYS A 702 11.71 7.01 -36.38
C LYS A 702 11.63 8.50 -36.02
N ASN A 703 10.82 8.85 -35.01
CA ASN A 703 10.67 10.21 -34.51
C ASN A 703 11.38 10.43 -33.16
N SER A 704 12.34 9.57 -32.82
CA SER A 704 13.07 9.59 -31.54
C SER A 704 12.16 9.54 -30.31
N ASP A 705 11.04 8.83 -30.42
CA ASP A 705 10.20 8.43 -29.29
C ASP A 705 10.53 7.00 -28.91
N TYR A 706 11.51 6.88 -28.02
CA TYR A 706 12.02 5.60 -27.51
C TYR A 706 11.24 5.10 -26.30
N ARG A 707 10.04 5.63 -26.02
CA ARG A 707 9.13 5.01 -25.06
C ARG A 707 8.87 3.57 -25.46
N ILE A 708 8.75 2.71 -24.48
CA ILE A 708 8.64 1.27 -24.67
C ILE A 708 7.16 0.93 -24.82
N ALA A 709 6.76 0.20 -25.85
CA ALA A 709 5.38 -0.27 -25.96
C ALA A 709 5.02 -1.16 -24.76
N TRP A 710 3.76 -1.12 -24.32
CA TRP A 710 3.30 -1.85 -23.14
C TRP A 710 3.50 -3.38 -23.22
N ASN A 711 3.54 -3.92 -24.44
CA ASN A 711 3.73 -5.34 -24.74
C ASN A 711 5.19 -5.67 -25.15
N SER A 712 6.12 -4.75 -24.94
CA SER A 712 7.52 -4.95 -25.26
C SER A 712 8.17 -5.98 -24.35
N PRO A 713 9.10 -6.81 -24.85
CA PRO A 713 9.98 -7.61 -23.99
C PRO A 713 10.84 -6.72 -23.07
N ALA A 714 11.08 -5.46 -23.45
CA ALA A 714 11.81 -4.49 -22.64
C ALA A 714 10.99 -3.90 -21.47
N ALA A 715 9.69 -4.18 -21.37
CA ALA A 715 8.82 -3.58 -20.35
C ALA A 715 9.04 -4.13 -18.92
N SER A 716 9.70 -5.29 -18.80
CA SER A 716 9.84 -6.06 -17.56
C SER A 716 11.12 -6.90 -17.56
N VAL A 717 12.28 -6.25 -17.59
CA VAL A 717 13.56 -6.96 -17.81
C VAL A 717 14.45 -6.94 -16.59
N ASP A 718 14.46 -5.86 -15.80
CA ASP A 718 15.38 -5.80 -14.68
C ASP A 718 15.00 -6.78 -13.55
N ALA A 719 15.95 -7.02 -12.65
CA ALA A 719 15.82 -7.89 -11.49
C ALA A 719 14.63 -7.54 -10.57
N PHE A 720 14.19 -6.28 -10.59
CA PHE A 720 13.12 -5.71 -9.78
C PHE A 720 11.85 -5.46 -10.59
N ASN A 721 11.82 -5.98 -11.82
CA ASN A 721 10.77 -5.74 -12.78
C ASN A 721 10.46 -4.23 -13.00
N SER A 722 11.47 -3.50 -13.45
CA SER A 722 11.32 -2.23 -14.15
C SER A 722 11.71 -2.43 -15.62
N PRO A 723 11.27 -1.52 -16.52
CA PRO A 723 11.68 -1.59 -17.90
C PRO A 723 13.20 -1.48 -18.05
N ALA A 724 13.72 -2.20 -19.05
CA ALA A 724 15.05 -1.90 -19.55
C ALA A 724 15.05 -0.54 -20.24
N GLY A 725 16.17 0.17 -20.18
CA GLY A 725 16.34 1.43 -20.90
C GLY A 725 15.79 2.68 -20.19
N ALA A 726 15.96 3.82 -20.85
CA ALA A 726 15.81 5.14 -20.25
C ALA A 726 14.38 5.66 -20.20
N ALA A 727 13.51 5.14 -21.05
CA ALA A 727 12.16 5.64 -21.21
C ALA A 727 11.15 4.78 -20.43
N THR A 728 10.01 5.39 -20.11
CA THR A 728 8.90 4.68 -19.47
C THR A 728 8.19 3.75 -20.44
N VAL A 729 7.51 2.75 -19.87
CA VAL A 729 6.56 1.91 -20.60
C VAL A 729 5.29 2.72 -20.86
N SER A 730 4.80 2.70 -22.11
CA SER A 730 3.50 3.27 -22.46
C SER A 730 2.39 2.55 -21.69
N GLY A 731 1.33 3.25 -21.27
CA GLY A 731 0.16 2.59 -20.69
C GLY A 731 -0.51 1.65 -21.69
N LYS A 732 -0.99 0.50 -21.20
CA LYS A 732 -1.85 -0.38 -22.01
C LYS A 732 -3.11 0.39 -22.43
N PRO A 733 -3.48 0.43 -23.72
CA PRO A 733 -4.72 1.05 -24.16
C PRO A 733 -5.93 0.34 -23.53
N LEU A 734 -6.70 1.07 -22.74
CA LEU A 734 -7.91 0.55 -22.09
C LEU A 734 -9.06 0.55 -23.10
N GLN A 735 -9.71 -0.61 -23.24
CA GLN A 735 -10.82 -0.79 -24.18
C GLN A 735 -12.17 -0.73 -23.45
N ILE A 736 -13.11 0.05 -23.97
CA ILE A 736 -14.51 0.04 -23.56
C ILE A 736 -15.33 -0.54 -24.70
N SER A 737 -16.17 -1.53 -24.41
CA SER A 737 -16.99 -2.24 -25.40
C SER A 737 -18.36 -2.62 -24.82
N ASP A 738 -19.24 -3.17 -25.65
CA ASP A 738 -20.58 -3.68 -25.28
C ASP A 738 -21.46 -2.65 -24.52
N ILE A 739 -21.34 -1.37 -24.89
CA ILE A 739 -22.09 -0.28 -24.25
C ILE A 739 -23.59 -0.38 -24.61
N SER A 740 -24.44 -0.51 -23.59
CA SER A 740 -25.89 -0.62 -23.76
C SER A 740 -26.67 0.09 -22.66
N ALA A 741 -27.87 0.58 -23.01
CA ALA A 741 -28.85 1.13 -22.07
C ALA A 741 -30.04 0.17 -21.99
N ASN A 742 -30.27 -0.38 -20.79
CA ASN A 742 -31.24 -1.42 -20.50
C ASN A 742 -32.21 -0.96 -19.40
N PHE A 743 -33.29 -1.70 -19.20
CA PHE A 743 -34.29 -1.44 -18.16
C PHE A 743 -34.74 0.03 -18.10
N ILE A 744 -34.93 0.64 -19.27
CA ILE A 744 -35.30 2.05 -19.40
C ILE A 744 -36.77 2.24 -18.99
N ASN A 745 -37.00 3.13 -18.04
CA ASN A 745 -38.31 3.54 -17.55
C ASN A 745 -38.48 5.06 -17.66
N ALA A 746 -39.57 5.59 -17.10
CA ALA A 746 -39.82 7.03 -17.11
C ALA A 746 -38.85 7.82 -16.23
N ASP A 747 -38.29 7.20 -15.19
CA ASP A 747 -37.49 7.86 -14.15
C ASP A 747 -36.14 7.19 -13.88
N SER A 748 -35.81 6.15 -14.63
CA SER A 748 -34.63 5.32 -14.37
C SER A 748 -34.17 4.57 -15.61
N ALA A 749 -32.90 4.17 -15.61
CA ALA A 749 -32.29 3.31 -16.62
C ALA A 749 -31.09 2.57 -16.02
N VAL A 750 -30.60 1.55 -16.70
CA VAL A 750 -29.35 0.85 -16.35
C VAL A 750 -28.42 0.90 -17.54
N ILE A 751 -27.18 1.30 -17.32
CA ILE A 751 -26.13 1.27 -18.35
C ILE A 751 -25.21 0.09 -18.08
N LYS A 752 -24.91 -0.72 -19.10
CA LYS A 752 -23.97 -1.85 -19.03
C LYS A 752 -22.84 -1.66 -20.04
N TRP A 753 -21.63 -2.10 -19.69
CA TRP A 753 -20.48 -2.12 -20.59
C TRP A 753 -19.43 -3.14 -20.12
N LYS A 754 -18.37 -3.32 -20.92
CA LYS A 754 -17.22 -4.16 -20.56
C LYS A 754 -15.89 -3.45 -20.80
N THR A 755 -14.90 -3.81 -19.98
CA THR A 755 -13.47 -3.59 -20.20
C THR A 755 -12.78 -4.96 -20.28
N PRO A 756 -12.86 -5.64 -21.44
CA PRO A 756 -12.74 -7.10 -21.53
C PRO A 756 -11.38 -7.68 -21.08
N VAL A 757 -10.34 -6.86 -21.06
CA VAL A 757 -8.96 -7.28 -20.74
C VAL A 757 -8.34 -6.44 -19.62
N ASP A 758 -9.13 -5.57 -18.99
CA ASP A 758 -8.63 -4.65 -17.97
C ASP A 758 -9.58 -4.61 -16.78
N ASP A 759 -9.01 -4.84 -15.61
CA ASP A 759 -9.69 -4.64 -14.33
C ASP A 759 -9.78 -3.14 -14.05
N THR A 760 -11.00 -2.59 -14.07
CA THR A 760 -11.21 -1.15 -13.98
C THR A 760 -12.18 -0.76 -12.88
N THR A 761 -12.01 0.45 -12.37
CA THR A 761 -13.10 1.20 -11.75
C THR A 761 -13.70 2.10 -12.81
N ALA A 762 -15.01 2.27 -12.80
CA ALA A 762 -15.66 3.02 -13.85
C ALA A 762 -16.92 3.75 -13.38
N TYR A 763 -17.31 4.79 -14.10
CA TYR A 763 -18.53 5.54 -13.85
C TYR A 763 -19.15 6.03 -15.16
N VAL A 764 -20.46 6.25 -15.11
CA VAL A 764 -21.22 6.87 -16.18
C VAL A 764 -21.40 8.36 -15.87
N GLU A 765 -21.02 9.21 -16.81
CA GLU A 765 -21.39 10.62 -16.84
C GLU A 765 -22.57 10.81 -17.79
N TYR A 766 -23.67 11.40 -17.32
CA TYR A 766 -24.91 11.53 -18.11
C TYR A 766 -25.60 12.89 -17.93
N TRP A 767 -26.35 13.34 -18.92
CA TRP A 767 -27.09 14.59 -18.90
C TRP A 767 -28.30 14.54 -19.84
N LYS A 768 -29.33 15.35 -19.56
CA LYS A 768 -30.47 15.52 -20.47
C LYS A 768 -30.00 16.26 -21.72
N LYS A 769 -30.36 15.79 -22.92
CA LYS A 769 -29.94 16.37 -24.19
C LYS A 769 -30.26 17.88 -24.24
N GLY A 770 -29.27 18.68 -24.62
CA GLY A 770 -29.36 20.15 -24.64
C GLY A 770 -29.17 20.84 -23.28
N LYS A 771 -28.83 20.12 -22.20
CA LYS A 771 -28.46 20.69 -20.89
C LYS A 771 -26.95 20.54 -20.66
N THR A 772 -26.36 21.49 -19.93
CA THR A 772 -24.92 21.50 -19.61
C THR A 772 -24.60 20.82 -18.27
N LYS A 773 -25.58 20.67 -17.38
CA LYS A 773 -25.40 20.04 -16.07
C LYS A 773 -25.26 18.52 -16.23
N LYS A 774 -24.06 18.01 -15.96
CA LYS A 774 -23.75 16.58 -15.97
C LYS A 774 -23.90 15.97 -14.60
N GLN A 775 -24.37 14.73 -14.58
CA GLN A 775 -24.56 13.89 -13.41
C GLN A 775 -23.63 12.67 -13.52
N ARG A 776 -23.34 12.04 -12.37
CA ARG A 776 -22.46 10.87 -12.30
C ARG A 776 -23.19 9.73 -11.59
N SER A 777 -23.07 8.52 -12.14
CA SER A 777 -23.37 7.27 -11.45
C SER A 777 -22.17 6.35 -11.51
N ASN A 778 -21.73 5.84 -10.36
CA ASN A 778 -20.60 4.92 -10.31
C ASN A 778 -21.04 3.49 -10.59
N ASP A 779 -20.12 2.69 -11.12
CA ASP A 779 -20.20 1.24 -11.02
C ASP A 779 -20.00 0.82 -9.55
N PRO A 780 -20.88 -0.04 -8.98
CA PRO A 780 -20.68 -0.57 -7.63
C PRO A 780 -19.48 -1.53 -7.51
N GLU A 781 -19.03 -2.16 -8.59
CA GLU A 781 -17.98 -3.18 -8.56
C GLU A 781 -16.75 -2.80 -9.41
N GLN A 782 -15.59 -3.29 -8.98
CA GLN A 782 -14.37 -3.27 -9.78
C GLN A 782 -14.25 -4.59 -10.55
N GLY A 783 -14.04 -4.52 -11.86
CA GLY A 783 -13.97 -5.71 -12.70
C GLY A 783 -13.74 -5.40 -14.17
N THR A 784 -14.09 -6.37 -15.01
CA THR A 784 -14.09 -6.27 -16.50
C THR A 784 -15.50 -6.15 -17.08
N LYS A 785 -16.51 -6.33 -16.23
CA LYS A 785 -17.93 -6.21 -16.54
C LYS A 785 -18.51 -5.16 -15.63
N HIS A 786 -19.28 -4.26 -16.19
CA HIS A 786 -19.65 -3.04 -15.50
C HIS A 786 -21.10 -2.68 -15.69
N ILE A 787 -21.63 -2.03 -14.67
CA ILE A 787 -23.04 -1.68 -14.62
C ILE A 787 -23.28 -0.44 -13.77
N ALA A 788 -24.17 0.45 -14.19
CA ALA A 788 -24.54 1.64 -13.42
C ALA A 788 -26.03 1.93 -13.52
N GLY A 789 -26.67 2.16 -12.38
CA GLY A 789 -28.08 2.53 -12.32
C GLY A 789 -28.27 4.05 -12.34
N LEU A 790 -29.10 4.53 -13.25
CA LEU A 790 -29.55 5.92 -13.33
C LEU A 790 -30.94 6.03 -12.68
N SER A 791 -31.16 7.05 -11.87
CA SER A 791 -32.42 7.31 -11.15
C SER A 791 -32.78 8.79 -11.23
N GLU A 792 -34.01 9.15 -10.83
CA GLU A 792 -34.51 10.53 -10.84
C GLU A 792 -34.47 11.20 -12.23
N LEU A 793 -34.66 10.39 -13.28
CA LEU A 793 -34.73 10.89 -14.65
C LEU A 793 -36.08 11.54 -14.94
N GLU A 794 -36.11 12.46 -15.90
CA GLU A 794 -37.34 13.04 -16.41
C GLU A 794 -37.97 12.12 -17.46
N LYS A 795 -39.29 11.95 -17.39
CA LYS A 795 -40.06 11.15 -18.36
C LYS A 795 -39.98 11.73 -19.78
N ASP A 796 -40.16 10.87 -20.77
CA ASP A 796 -40.16 11.20 -22.21
C ASP A 796 -39.03 12.17 -22.64
N SER A 797 -37.83 11.91 -22.14
CA SER A 797 -36.67 12.77 -22.32
C SER A 797 -35.50 11.99 -22.90
N VAL A 798 -34.74 12.63 -23.78
CA VAL A 798 -33.49 12.07 -24.31
C VAL A 798 -32.35 12.41 -23.36
N TYR A 799 -31.57 11.41 -23.00
CA TYR A 799 -30.36 11.53 -22.22
C TYR A 799 -29.15 11.11 -23.05
N GLU A 800 -28.09 11.91 -22.94
CA GLU A 800 -26.77 11.62 -23.47
C GLU A 800 -25.88 11.13 -22.33
N PHE A 801 -25.00 10.17 -22.61
CA PHE A 801 -24.08 9.63 -21.61
C PHE A 801 -22.77 9.17 -22.24
N ARG A 802 -21.73 9.06 -21.40
CA ARG A 802 -20.45 8.44 -21.74
C ARG A 802 -19.84 7.77 -20.50
N ILE A 803 -19.02 6.76 -20.73
CA ILE A 803 -18.35 5.99 -19.70
C ILE A 803 -16.94 6.52 -19.50
N HIS A 804 -16.51 6.60 -18.26
CA HIS A 804 -15.12 6.82 -17.88
C HIS A 804 -14.64 5.59 -17.13
N ALA A 805 -13.55 4.97 -17.59
CA ALA A 805 -12.95 3.80 -16.97
C ALA A 805 -11.48 4.07 -16.67
N ALA A 806 -11.05 3.69 -15.47
CA ALA A 806 -9.67 3.82 -15.01
C ALA A 806 -9.14 2.43 -14.66
N GLY A 807 -8.06 2.05 -15.34
CA GLY A 807 -7.37 0.78 -15.12
C GLY A 807 -6.66 0.81 -13.78
N ARG A 808 -6.77 -0.31 -13.05
CA ARG A 808 -6.07 -0.53 -11.78
C ARG A 808 -4.55 -0.31 -11.86
N ARG A 809 -3.95 -0.54 -13.03
CA ARG A 809 -2.50 -0.46 -13.29
C ARG A 809 -2.11 0.78 -14.08
N GLY A 810 -2.95 1.81 -14.02
CA GLY A 810 -2.85 2.99 -14.88
C GLY A 810 -3.62 2.84 -16.19
N GLY A 811 -3.79 3.95 -16.89
CA GLY A 811 -4.62 4.04 -18.09
C GLY A 811 -6.04 4.52 -17.80
N HIS A 812 -6.56 5.35 -18.69
CA HIS A 812 -7.91 5.89 -18.62
C HIS A 812 -8.50 5.87 -20.02
N ALA A 813 -9.76 5.46 -20.15
CA ALA A 813 -10.51 5.62 -21.38
C ALA A 813 -11.84 6.31 -21.12
N VAL A 814 -12.28 7.08 -22.11
CA VAL A 814 -13.61 7.66 -22.17
C VAL A 814 -14.27 7.14 -23.43
N SER A 815 -15.49 6.62 -23.31
CA SER A 815 -16.26 6.20 -24.48
C SER A 815 -16.69 7.42 -25.31
N GLU A 816 -17.10 7.16 -26.55
CA GLU A 816 -17.96 8.07 -27.29
C GLU A 816 -19.26 8.36 -26.53
N VAL A 817 -19.95 9.44 -26.92
CA VAL A 817 -21.27 9.78 -26.38
C VAL A 817 -22.32 8.84 -27.01
N LYS A 818 -23.17 8.26 -26.15
CA LYS A 818 -24.34 7.45 -26.51
C LYS A 818 -25.62 8.14 -26.04
N GLU A 819 -26.76 7.71 -26.57
CA GLU A 819 -28.06 8.28 -26.24
C GLU A 819 -29.10 7.20 -25.89
N PHE A 820 -30.04 7.54 -25.01
CA PHE A 820 -31.26 6.76 -24.78
C PHE A 820 -32.44 7.70 -24.46
N ARG A 821 -33.69 7.21 -24.61
CA ARG A 821 -34.91 7.97 -24.29
C ARG A 821 -35.70 7.28 -23.18
N THR A 822 -36.05 8.03 -22.13
CA THR A 822 -36.92 7.55 -21.04
C THR A 822 -38.35 7.33 -21.53
N LYS A 823 -39.07 6.42 -20.87
CA LYS A 823 -40.48 6.14 -21.22
C LYS A 823 -41.39 7.31 -20.85
N LYS A 824 -42.54 7.40 -21.53
CA LYS A 824 -43.56 8.42 -21.25
C LYS A 824 -44.38 8.10 -20.00
N GLU A 825 -44.63 6.81 -19.75
CA GLU A 825 -45.48 6.34 -18.66
C GLU A 825 -44.66 5.79 -17.50
N ILE A 826 -45.10 6.11 -16.28
CA ILE A 826 -44.54 5.56 -15.06
C ILE A 826 -45.01 4.11 -14.94
N ARG A 827 -44.06 3.20 -14.80
CA ARG A 827 -44.34 1.79 -14.56
C ARG A 827 -45.01 1.60 -13.19
N LEU A 828 -46.06 0.79 -13.12
CA LEU A 828 -46.66 0.40 -11.84
C LEU A 828 -45.74 -0.56 -11.07
N PRO A 829 -45.71 -0.50 -9.72
CA PRO A 829 -44.99 -1.46 -8.89
C PRO A 829 -45.35 -2.91 -9.25
N ALA A 830 -44.35 -3.79 -9.31
CA ALA A 830 -44.54 -5.20 -9.56
C ALA A 830 -43.96 -6.08 -8.45
N THR A 831 -44.49 -7.30 -8.37
CA THR A 831 -43.93 -8.36 -7.54
C THR A 831 -43.17 -9.35 -8.42
N TYR A 832 -41.95 -9.67 -8.01
CA TYR A 832 -41.10 -10.67 -8.65
C TYR A 832 -40.77 -11.81 -7.71
N TYR A 833 -40.52 -12.99 -8.25
CA TYR A 833 -40.21 -14.20 -7.50
C TYR A 833 -38.82 -14.72 -7.85
N LEU A 834 -38.06 -15.13 -6.84
CA LEU A 834 -36.78 -15.81 -6.98
C LEU A 834 -36.88 -17.23 -6.42
N SER A 835 -36.20 -18.18 -7.07
CA SER A 835 -36.11 -19.59 -6.67
C SER A 835 -34.74 -20.17 -7.07
N PRO A 836 -34.11 -21.07 -6.29
CA PRO A 836 -32.86 -21.72 -6.69
C PRO A 836 -32.97 -22.49 -8.02
N ASP A 837 -34.17 -22.98 -8.34
CA ASP A 837 -34.49 -23.70 -9.58
C ASP A 837 -35.06 -22.79 -10.69
N GLY A 838 -34.98 -21.47 -10.50
CA GLY A 838 -35.51 -20.48 -11.44
C GLY A 838 -34.72 -20.34 -12.75
N ASN A 839 -35.17 -19.40 -13.59
CA ASN A 839 -34.52 -19.05 -14.86
C ASN A 839 -34.47 -17.52 -15.04
N ASP A 840 -33.28 -16.94 -15.12
CA ASP A 840 -33.09 -15.49 -15.25
C ASP A 840 -33.58 -14.91 -16.60
N ASN A 841 -33.80 -15.77 -17.60
CA ASN A 841 -34.40 -15.36 -18.88
C ASN A 841 -35.94 -15.26 -18.82
N ALA A 842 -36.57 -15.71 -17.72
CA ALA A 842 -38.01 -15.60 -17.53
C ALA A 842 -38.42 -14.20 -17.04
N ASP A 843 -39.72 -13.91 -16.96
CA ASP A 843 -40.21 -12.59 -16.57
C ASP A 843 -40.20 -12.32 -15.05
N GLY A 844 -39.99 -13.35 -14.23
CA GLY A 844 -39.94 -13.26 -12.77
C GLY A 844 -41.31 -13.05 -12.11
N LYS A 845 -42.42 -12.91 -12.85
CA LYS A 845 -43.70 -12.42 -12.31
C LYS A 845 -44.53 -13.47 -11.57
N SER A 846 -44.11 -14.72 -11.59
CA SER A 846 -44.77 -15.83 -10.88
C SER A 846 -43.73 -16.81 -10.36
N LEU A 847 -44.13 -17.72 -9.45
CA LEU A 847 -43.25 -18.80 -8.98
C LEU A 847 -42.76 -19.71 -10.12
N LYS A 848 -43.59 -19.96 -11.14
CA LYS A 848 -43.25 -20.79 -12.30
C LYS A 848 -42.23 -20.10 -13.22
N THR A 849 -42.25 -18.77 -13.26
CA THR A 849 -41.35 -17.94 -14.05
C THR A 849 -40.32 -17.23 -13.18
N ALA A 850 -40.05 -17.75 -11.98
CA ALA A 850 -39.16 -17.13 -11.02
C ALA A 850 -37.74 -17.01 -11.57
N TRP A 851 -37.06 -15.92 -11.21
CA TRP A 851 -35.65 -15.74 -11.48
C TRP A 851 -34.79 -16.65 -10.61
N LYS A 852 -33.61 -16.97 -11.10
CA LYS A 852 -32.65 -17.82 -10.40
C LYS A 852 -31.75 -17.01 -9.46
N THR A 853 -31.27 -15.86 -9.91
CA THR A 853 -30.19 -15.13 -9.24
C THR A 853 -30.63 -13.83 -8.58
N ILE A 854 -29.96 -13.49 -7.47
CA ILE A 854 -30.10 -12.21 -6.78
C ILE A 854 -29.63 -11.05 -7.68
N SER A 855 -28.58 -11.28 -8.48
CA SER A 855 -28.04 -10.27 -9.40
C SER A 855 -29.09 -9.82 -10.41
N ASN A 856 -29.79 -10.74 -11.08
CA ASN A 856 -30.84 -10.38 -12.04
C ASN A 856 -31.95 -9.53 -11.39
N ALA A 857 -32.33 -9.87 -10.15
CA ALA A 857 -33.31 -9.11 -9.39
C ALA A 857 -32.83 -7.69 -9.05
N CYS A 858 -31.56 -7.53 -8.66
CA CYS A 858 -30.96 -6.23 -8.35
C CYS A 858 -30.85 -5.31 -9.57
N GLU A 859 -30.61 -5.89 -10.75
CA GLU A 859 -30.60 -5.13 -12.00
C GLU A 859 -32.00 -4.67 -12.43
N ALA A 860 -32.98 -5.57 -12.27
CA ALA A 860 -34.34 -5.36 -12.75
C ALA A 860 -35.18 -4.45 -11.83
N ALA A 861 -34.93 -4.45 -10.52
CA ALA A 861 -35.74 -3.76 -9.51
C ALA A 861 -35.90 -2.25 -9.77
N ASN A 862 -37.11 -1.72 -9.58
CA ASN A 862 -37.47 -0.29 -9.74
C ASN A 862 -38.22 0.21 -8.50
N PRO A 863 -38.34 1.53 -8.30
CA PRO A 863 -39.13 2.09 -7.19
C PRO A 863 -40.51 1.44 -7.02
N GLY A 864 -40.76 0.92 -5.82
CA GLY A 864 -42.01 0.25 -5.44
C GLY A 864 -42.04 -1.27 -5.68
N ASP A 865 -41.10 -1.83 -6.45
CA ASP A 865 -41.08 -3.26 -6.73
C ASP A 865 -40.80 -4.08 -5.44
N THR A 866 -41.42 -5.26 -5.35
CA THR A 866 -41.16 -6.25 -4.28
C THR A 866 -40.60 -7.54 -4.88
N ILE A 867 -39.45 -7.97 -4.36
CA ILE A 867 -38.74 -9.18 -4.76
C ILE A 867 -38.95 -10.21 -3.65
N LEU A 868 -39.76 -11.24 -3.94
CA LEU A 868 -40.07 -12.35 -3.07
C LEU A 868 -39.10 -13.51 -3.29
N ILE A 869 -38.25 -13.78 -2.30
CA ILE A 869 -37.18 -14.78 -2.37
C ILE A 869 -37.64 -16.06 -1.69
N ASN A 870 -37.86 -17.13 -2.47
CA ASN A 870 -38.29 -18.41 -1.92
C ASN A 870 -37.23 -19.07 -1.03
N PRO A 871 -37.63 -19.97 -0.12
CA PRO A 871 -36.69 -20.75 0.66
C PRO A 871 -35.71 -21.50 -0.24
N GLY A 872 -34.45 -21.53 0.17
CA GLY A 872 -33.36 -22.04 -0.66
C GLY A 872 -32.05 -21.32 -0.39
N LYS A 873 -31.00 -21.82 -1.03
CA LYS A 873 -29.67 -21.20 -0.98
C LYS A 873 -29.44 -20.37 -2.24
N TYR A 874 -28.94 -19.16 -2.05
CA TYR A 874 -28.58 -18.24 -3.13
C TYR A 874 -27.14 -17.79 -2.93
N THR A 875 -26.45 -17.68 -4.05
CA THR A 875 -25.14 -17.02 -4.15
C THR A 875 -25.37 -15.63 -4.79
N ASN A 876 -24.40 -14.72 -4.65
CA ASN A 876 -24.47 -13.28 -4.98
C ASN A 876 -25.02 -12.36 -3.87
N ALA A 877 -24.43 -11.17 -3.77
CA ALA A 877 -24.82 -10.11 -2.86
C ALA A 877 -26.04 -9.33 -3.38
N ILE A 878 -26.80 -8.72 -2.46
CA ILE A 878 -27.86 -7.77 -2.80
C ILE A 878 -27.22 -6.39 -3.02
N ILE A 879 -27.14 -5.98 -4.29
CA ILE A 879 -26.56 -4.69 -4.73
C ILE A 879 -27.54 -4.03 -5.73
N PRO A 880 -28.65 -3.43 -5.25
CA PRO A 880 -29.63 -2.80 -6.13
C PRO A 880 -29.00 -1.63 -6.88
N LEU A 881 -29.18 -1.59 -8.20
CA LEU A 881 -28.59 -0.53 -9.02
C LEU A 881 -29.35 0.80 -8.90
N LYS A 882 -30.65 0.71 -8.63
CA LYS A 882 -31.56 1.86 -8.53
C LYS A 882 -31.95 2.09 -7.07
N THR A 883 -32.38 3.32 -6.80
CA THR A 883 -32.96 3.69 -5.51
C THR A 883 -34.48 3.52 -5.54
N GLY A 884 -35.11 3.31 -4.38
CA GLY A 884 -36.55 3.52 -4.25
C GLY A 884 -36.90 5.01 -4.21
N LEU A 885 -38.19 5.31 -4.13
CA LEU A 885 -38.73 6.68 -3.98
C LEU A 885 -39.53 6.80 -2.68
N PRO A 886 -39.77 8.02 -2.16
CA PRO A 886 -40.64 8.23 -1.00
C PRO A 886 -42.00 7.52 -1.17
N GLY A 887 -42.35 6.67 -0.21
CA GLY A 887 -43.58 5.86 -0.24
C GLY A 887 -43.58 4.68 -1.23
N LYS A 888 -42.51 4.49 -2.00
CA LYS A 888 -42.34 3.41 -2.98
C LYS A 888 -40.95 2.76 -2.82
N PRO A 889 -40.70 2.04 -1.72
CA PRO A 889 -39.42 1.40 -1.49
C PRO A 889 -39.21 0.21 -2.43
N ILE A 890 -37.95 -0.11 -2.72
CA ILE A 890 -37.60 -1.42 -3.29
C ILE A 890 -37.48 -2.41 -2.14
N THR A 891 -38.20 -3.52 -2.21
CA THR A 891 -38.28 -4.49 -1.11
C THR A 891 -37.71 -5.85 -1.52
N PHE A 892 -36.70 -6.35 -0.81
CA PHE A 892 -36.21 -7.72 -0.90
C PHE A 892 -36.71 -8.48 0.32
N LYS A 893 -37.57 -9.47 0.11
CA LYS A 893 -38.31 -10.12 1.18
C LYS A 893 -38.35 -11.62 1.01
N LYS A 894 -38.18 -12.36 2.10
CA LYS A 894 -38.42 -13.80 2.11
C LYS A 894 -39.88 -14.14 1.76
N ASN A 895 -40.06 -15.12 0.89
CA ASN A 895 -41.36 -15.68 0.56
C ASN A 895 -41.69 -16.93 1.40
N GLY A 896 -42.89 -16.98 2.00
CA GLY A 896 -43.41 -18.18 2.65
C GLY A 896 -42.68 -18.66 3.93
N LYS A 897 -42.92 -19.94 4.28
CA LYS A 897 -42.31 -20.63 5.44
C LYS A 897 -40.96 -21.25 5.03
N GLY A 898 -39.94 -21.13 5.88
CA GLY A 898 -38.58 -21.60 5.59
C GLY A 898 -37.54 -20.47 5.69
N GLN A 899 -36.32 -20.73 5.20
CA GLN A 899 -35.22 -19.77 5.18
C GLN A 899 -34.78 -19.50 3.73
N ALA A 900 -34.71 -18.23 3.36
CA ALA A 900 -34.00 -17.76 2.17
C ALA A 900 -32.57 -17.42 2.60
N ILE A 901 -31.63 -18.31 2.30
CA ILE A 901 -30.25 -18.25 2.79
C ILE A 901 -29.38 -17.63 1.69
N LEU A 902 -28.80 -16.48 1.98
CA LEU A 902 -27.71 -15.93 1.19
C LEU A 902 -26.41 -16.52 1.75
N ASP A 903 -25.80 -17.42 0.97
CA ASP A 903 -24.60 -18.15 1.34
C ASP A 903 -23.36 -17.32 0.98
N GLY A 904 -22.55 -16.98 1.98
CA GLY A 904 -21.35 -16.17 1.82
C GLY A 904 -20.15 -16.93 1.23
N ASN A 905 -20.23 -18.25 1.06
CA ASN A 905 -19.12 -19.03 0.50
C ASN A 905 -18.91 -18.68 -0.99
N GLY A 906 -17.75 -18.12 -1.32
CA GLY A 906 -17.43 -17.65 -2.68
C GLY A 906 -18.05 -16.30 -3.06
N VAL A 907 -18.66 -15.58 -2.10
CA VAL A 907 -19.17 -14.21 -2.29
C VAL A 907 -18.24 -13.24 -1.56
N LEU A 908 -17.76 -12.21 -2.26
CA LEU A 908 -17.00 -11.12 -1.65
C LEU A 908 -17.93 -10.31 -0.73
N SER A 909 -17.73 -10.37 0.59
CA SER A 909 -18.49 -9.56 1.55
C SER A 909 -18.27 -8.05 1.31
N PRO A 910 -19.29 -7.19 1.57
CA PRO A 910 -20.54 -7.47 2.29
C PRO A 910 -21.63 -8.12 1.43
N ILE A 911 -22.52 -8.90 2.07
CA ILE A 911 -23.62 -9.63 1.40
C ILE A 911 -24.77 -8.69 1.01
N VAL A 912 -24.96 -7.59 1.73
CA VAL A 912 -25.83 -6.48 1.33
C VAL A 912 -24.97 -5.21 1.29
N TYR A 913 -24.84 -4.63 0.10
CA TYR A 913 -24.06 -3.41 -0.11
C TYR A 913 -24.94 -2.29 -0.65
N LEU A 914 -25.17 -1.25 0.15
CA LEU A 914 -25.92 -0.08 -0.25
C LEU A 914 -25.05 1.17 -0.08
N GLU A 915 -24.73 1.82 -1.21
CA GLU A 915 -24.06 3.11 -1.23
C GLU A 915 -24.94 4.14 -1.97
N LYS A 916 -25.24 5.25 -1.28
CA LYS A 916 -26.08 6.35 -1.80
C LYS A 916 -27.41 5.83 -2.36
N LYS A 917 -28.03 4.88 -1.66
CA LYS A 917 -29.35 4.33 -1.97
C LYS A 917 -30.37 4.81 -0.96
N ASN A 918 -31.60 5.00 -1.42
CA ASN A 918 -32.69 5.45 -0.59
C ASN A 918 -33.89 4.49 -0.70
N HIS A 919 -34.71 4.45 0.34
CA HIS A 919 -36.00 3.75 0.33
C HIS A 919 -35.85 2.25 -0.03
N ILE A 920 -35.03 1.52 0.73
CA ILE A 920 -34.79 0.08 0.52
C ILE A 920 -35.22 -0.70 1.78
N VAL A 921 -35.89 -1.82 1.57
CA VAL A 921 -36.31 -2.74 2.64
C VAL A 921 -35.69 -4.12 2.41
N ILE A 922 -34.99 -4.64 3.42
CA ILE A 922 -34.49 -6.02 3.47
C ILE A 922 -35.24 -6.72 4.62
N ASP A 923 -36.03 -7.74 4.29
CA ASP A 923 -36.98 -8.36 5.23
C ASP A 923 -36.89 -9.89 5.24
N GLY A 924 -36.53 -10.46 6.39
CA GLY A 924 -36.69 -11.89 6.67
C GLY A 924 -35.60 -12.79 6.09
N LEU A 925 -34.46 -12.26 5.67
CA LEU A 925 -33.37 -13.01 5.02
C LEU A 925 -32.38 -13.58 6.03
N THR A 926 -31.80 -14.73 5.70
CA THR A 926 -30.76 -15.40 6.50
C THR A 926 -29.41 -15.29 5.80
N PHE A 927 -28.36 -14.93 6.53
CA PHE A 927 -26.98 -14.80 6.05
C PHE A 927 -26.10 -15.83 6.78
N ASP A 928 -25.41 -16.70 6.04
CA ASP A 928 -24.58 -17.76 6.61
C ASP A 928 -23.29 -17.99 5.80
N ASN A 929 -22.35 -18.79 6.32
CA ASN A 929 -21.09 -19.15 5.64
C ASN A 929 -20.24 -17.95 5.16
N LEU A 930 -20.20 -16.89 5.95
CA LEU A 930 -19.48 -15.65 5.63
C LEU A 930 -17.96 -15.85 5.57
N GLU A 931 -17.29 -15.12 4.67
CA GLU A 931 -15.84 -15.16 4.53
C GLU A 931 -15.12 -14.60 5.77
N ALA A 932 -14.37 -15.45 6.46
CA ALA A 932 -13.69 -15.13 7.72
C ALA A 932 -12.33 -14.40 7.55
N LYS A 933 -12.14 -13.57 6.50
CA LYS A 933 -10.84 -12.93 6.22
C LYS A 933 -10.88 -11.45 5.84
N ASN A 934 -12.04 -10.85 5.57
CA ASN A 934 -12.11 -9.50 5.00
C ASN A 934 -12.64 -8.40 5.95
N ARG A 935 -13.24 -8.75 7.09
CA ARG A 935 -13.90 -7.83 8.05
C ARG A 935 -14.94 -6.85 7.46
N ASN A 936 -15.48 -7.13 6.27
CA ASN A 936 -16.43 -6.22 5.60
C ASN A 936 -17.86 -6.29 6.16
N GLY A 937 -18.18 -7.34 6.93
CA GLY A 937 -19.47 -7.54 7.56
C GLY A 937 -20.53 -8.14 6.64
N VAL A 938 -21.78 -8.18 7.13
CA VAL A 938 -22.94 -8.73 6.41
C VAL A 938 -23.66 -7.65 5.64
N ILE A 939 -24.06 -6.56 6.32
CA ILE A 939 -24.80 -5.45 5.75
C ILE A 939 -23.99 -4.17 5.94
N LYS A 940 -23.67 -3.49 4.83
CA LYS A 940 -22.92 -2.23 4.83
C LYS A 940 -23.70 -1.13 4.10
N LEU A 941 -23.95 -0.05 4.82
CA LEU A 941 -24.60 1.16 4.33
C LEU A 941 -23.63 2.36 4.35
N SER A 942 -23.66 3.19 3.30
CA SER A 942 -22.91 4.44 3.26
C SER A 942 -23.69 5.53 2.54
N HIS A 943 -23.93 6.64 3.24
CA HIS A 943 -24.69 7.79 2.72
C HIS A 943 -26.10 7.45 2.21
N CYS A 944 -26.81 6.57 2.91
CA CYS A 944 -28.15 6.11 2.54
C CYS A 944 -29.26 6.87 3.29
N LYS A 945 -30.50 6.78 2.79
CA LYS A 945 -31.70 7.34 3.45
C LYS A 945 -32.88 6.35 3.48
N ASP A 946 -33.63 6.29 4.57
CA ASP A 946 -34.86 5.48 4.67
C ASP A 946 -34.60 4.00 4.32
N ILE A 947 -33.73 3.37 5.12
CA ILE A 947 -33.35 1.95 4.96
C ILE A 947 -33.89 1.15 6.13
N LYS A 948 -34.54 0.02 5.82
CA LYS A 948 -35.13 -0.87 6.81
C LYS A 948 -34.51 -2.26 6.70
N ILE A 949 -33.88 -2.72 7.77
CA ILE A 949 -33.36 -4.07 7.96
C ILE A 949 -34.23 -4.75 9.01
N LEU A 950 -35.09 -5.64 8.54
CA LEU A 950 -36.19 -6.21 9.32
C LEU A 950 -36.09 -7.73 9.36
N ASN A 951 -36.31 -8.32 10.53
CA ASN A 951 -36.50 -9.77 10.68
C ASN A 951 -35.34 -10.64 10.11
N CYS A 952 -34.14 -10.09 9.95
CA CYS A 952 -33.01 -10.78 9.33
C CYS A 952 -32.20 -11.56 10.36
N ARG A 953 -31.48 -12.59 9.89
CA ARG A 953 -30.61 -13.43 10.73
C ARG A 953 -29.20 -13.53 10.15
N ALA A 954 -28.16 -13.31 10.95
CA ALA A 954 -26.78 -13.64 10.62
C ALA A 954 -26.24 -14.71 11.57
N GLY A 955 -25.66 -15.76 10.99
CA GLY A 955 -25.24 -16.97 11.71
C GLY A 955 -26.44 -17.88 11.94
N ASN A 956 -26.48 -19.01 11.22
CA ASN A 956 -27.60 -19.94 11.28
C ASN A 956 -27.14 -21.35 11.67
N GLN A 957 -26.26 -21.97 10.88
CA GLN A 957 -25.67 -23.27 11.23
C GLN A 957 -24.54 -23.15 12.25
N LYS A 958 -23.87 -21.99 12.28
CA LYS A 958 -22.76 -21.68 13.20
C LYS A 958 -22.69 -20.18 13.44
N ALA A 959 -22.01 -19.79 14.51
CA ALA A 959 -21.70 -18.39 14.79
C ALA A 959 -20.86 -17.78 13.65
N VAL A 960 -21.13 -16.51 13.34
CA VAL A 960 -20.34 -15.70 12.43
C VAL A 960 -18.97 -15.45 13.04
N SER A 961 -17.91 -15.82 12.32
CA SER A 961 -16.54 -15.51 12.73
C SER A 961 -16.36 -14.00 12.87
N TRP A 962 -15.70 -13.56 13.93
CA TRP A 962 -15.35 -12.16 14.16
C TRP A 962 -14.45 -11.60 13.04
N LEU A 963 -13.68 -12.45 12.35
CA LEU A 963 -12.91 -12.03 11.19
C LEU A 963 -13.76 -11.66 9.96
N SER A 964 -15.07 -11.93 10.01
CA SER A 964 -16.02 -11.56 8.96
C SER A 964 -16.51 -10.11 9.09
N GLY A 965 -16.33 -9.46 10.25
CA GLY A 965 -16.77 -8.08 10.50
C GLY A 965 -18.21 -7.95 10.99
N PRO A 966 -18.80 -6.73 10.99
CA PRO A 966 -20.12 -6.40 11.56
C PRO A 966 -21.30 -7.14 10.94
N PHE A 967 -22.38 -7.37 11.69
CA PHE A 967 -23.66 -7.74 11.09
C PHE A 967 -24.27 -6.55 10.34
N PHE A 968 -24.33 -5.39 10.99
CA PHE A 968 -24.87 -4.16 10.42
C PHE A 968 -23.91 -3.00 10.65
N ARG A 969 -23.42 -2.40 9.57
CA ARG A 969 -22.62 -1.18 9.59
C ARG A 969 -23.30 -0.08 8.78
N ALA A 970 -23.47 1.09 9.37
CA ALA A 970 -23.93 2.29 8.65
C ALA A 970 -23.00 3.47 8.93
N ASN A 971 -22.64 4.22 7.88
CA ASN A 971 -21.90 5.47 8.01
C ASN A 971 -22.57 6.61 7.23
N GLY A 972 -22.60 7.82 7.81
CA GLY A 972 -23.10 9.04 7.16
C GLY A 972 -24.51 8.95 6.61
N SER A 973 -25.36 8.10 7.20
CA SER A 973 -26.69 7.72 6.68
C SER A 973 -27.80 8.26 7.57
N ARG A 974 -29.05 8.29 7.09
CA ARG A 974 -30.17 8.82 7.87
C ARG A 974 -31.47 8.05 7.71
N ASP A 975 -32.35 8.18 8.69
CA ASP A 975 -33.68 7.55 8.71
C ASP A 975 -33.55 6.01 8.61
N LEU A 976 -32.86 5.39 9.57
CA LEU A 976 -32.54 3.97 9.55
C LEU A 976 -33.40 3.20 10.54
N THR A 977 -33.87 2.01 10.15
CA THR A 977 -34.55 1.07 11.05
C THR A 977 -33.84 -0.29 11.01
N VAL A 978 -33.32 -0.72 12.15
CA VAL A 978 -32.71 -2.03 12.38
C VAL A 978 -33.57 -2.72 13.43
N GLU A 979 -34.49 -3.56 12.98
CA GLU A 979 -35.54 -4.08 13.84
C GLU A 979 -35.77 -5.58 13.72
N ARG A 980 -35.96 -6.26 14.86
CA ARG A 980 -36.27 -7.70 14.93
C ARG A 980 -35.21 -8.60 14.30
N ASN A 981 -33.94 -8.20 14.31
CA ASN A 981 -32.86 -8.99 13.73
C ASN A 981 -32.15 -9.86 14.78
N VAL A 982 -31.52 -10.94 14.32
CA VAL A 982 -30.72 -11.84 15.14
C VAL A 982 -29.31 -11.96 14.59
N CYS A 983 -28.30 -11.75 15.43
CA CYS A 983 -26.90 -11.97 15.08
C CYS A 983 -26.25 -12.91 16.08
N TRP A 984 -25.64 -13.99 15.59
CA TRP A 984 -24.82 -14.90 16.37
C TRP A 984 -23.36 -14.81 15.95
N GLY A 985 -22.48 -14.35 16.85
CA GLY A 985 -21.09 -14.01 16.53
C GLY A 985 -20.94 -12.58 15.99
N SER A 986 -19.90 -12.35 15.18
CA SER A 986 -19.52 -11.06 14.55
C SER A 986 -18.66 -10.09 15.38
N ASP A 987 -17.83 -9.30 14.67
CA ASP A 987 -17.02 -8.19 15.22
C ASP A 987 -17.76 -6.87 15.02
N TYR A 988 -18.06 -6.16 16.11
CA TYR A 988 -18.97 -5.02 16.13
C TYR A 988 -20.34 -5.30 15.47
N PRO A 989 -21.15 -6.25 15.97
CA PRO A 989 -22.41 -6.66 15.35
C PRO A 989 -23.28 -5.50 14.85
N ILE A 990 -23.42 -4.43 15.63
CA ILE A 990 -24.05 -3.17 15.20
C ILE A 990 -23.04 -2.03 15.30
N ALA A 991 -22.75 -1.35 14.19
CA ALA A 991 -21.83 -0.22 14.13
C ALA A 991 -22.44 0.96 13.36
N ILE A 992 -22.56 2.12 14.02
CA ILE A 992 -23.15 3.34 13.46
C ILE A 992 -22.12 4.47 13.56
N GLY A 993 -21.75 5.05 12.42
CA GLY A 993 -20.90 6.25 12.33
C GLY A 993 -21.68 7.42 11.74
N GLU A 994 -21.56 8.60 12.34
CA GLU A 994 -22.02 9.89 11.79
C GLU A 994 -23.43 9.86 11.16
N SER A 995 -24.36 9.12 11.74
CA SER A 995 -25.68 8.85 11.15
C SER A 995 -26.81 9.48 11.96
N GLU A 996 -27.92 9.81 11.31
CA GLU A 996 -29.04 10.56 11.91
C GLU A 996 -30.35 9.79 11.88
N ASN A 997 -31.21 9.96 12.90
CA ASN A 997 -32.53 9.32 12.97
C ASN A 997 -32.44 7.78 12.83
N VAL A 998 -31.73 7.14 13.76
CA VAL A 998 -31.46 5.70 13.72
C VAL A 998 -32.27 5.00 14.81
N LEU A 999 -33.07 4.01 14.43
CA LEU A 999 -33.80 3.13 15.35
C LEU A 999 -33.19 1.73 15.34
N ILE A 1000 -32.67 1.31 16.49
CA ILE A 1000 -32.18 -0.04 16.77
C ILE A 1000 -33.14 -0.64 17.80
N LYS A 1001 -34.06 -1.51 17.35
CA LYS A 1001 -35.16 -1.99 18.19
C LYS A 1001 -35.38 -3.51 18.11
N ASN A 1002 -35.66 -4.15 19.24
CA ASN A 1002 -36.05 -5.57 19.28
C ASN A 1002 -35.03 -6.52 18.62
N ASN A 1003 -33.73 -6.21 18.64
CA ASN A 1003 -32.71 -7.11 18.08
C ASN A 1003 -32.15 -8.04 19.16
N THR A 1004 -31.75 -9.25 18.78
CA THR A 1004 -31.05 -10.21 19.64
C THR A 1004 -29.62 -10.41 19.13
N ILE A 1005 -28.64 -9.93 19.91
CA ILE A 1005 -27.22 -10.05 19.58
C ILE A 1005 -26.58 -11.01 20.58
N VAL A 1006 -25.99 -12.07 20.04
CA VAL A 1006 -25.40 -13.18 20.79
C VAL A 1006 -23.93 -13.30 20.41
N ASP A 1007 -23.02 -13.34 21.38
CA ASP A 1007 -21.60 -13.64 21.18
C ASP A 1007 -20.83 -12.61 20.33
N GLY A 1008 -21.10 -11.32 20.52
CA GLY A 1008 -20.28 -10.26 19.94
C GLY A 1008 -18.82 -10.36 20.43
N THR A 1009 -17.85 -10.01 19.57
CA THR A 1009 -16.43 -10.17 19.93
C THR A 1009 -15.77 -8.95 20.57
N MET A 1010 -16.10 -7.73 20.12
CA MET A 1010 -15.54 -6.48 20.64
C MET A 1010 -16.59 -5.68 21.42
N TRP A 1011 -17.46 -4.92 20.75
CA TRP A 1011 -18.65 -4.30 21.34
C TRP A 1011 -19.87 -4.84 20.60
N ALA A 1012 -21.00 -5.07 21.27
CA ALA A 1012 -22.22 -5.52 20.58
C ALA A 1012 -22.89 -4.39 19.77
N CYS A 1013 -22.82 -3.16 20.29
CA CYS A 1013 -23.27 -1.96 19.60
C CYS A 1013 -22.26 -0.83 19.76
N SER A 1014 -21.86 -0.19 18.67
CA SER A 1014 -20.91 0.92 18.69
C SER A 1014 -21.42 2.11 17.90
N ILE A 1015 -21.44 3.29 18.54
CA ILE A 1015 -21.94 4.55 17.99
C ILE A 1015 -20.83 5.60 18.03
N TRP A 1016 -20.46 6.13 16.86
CA TRP A 1016 -19.41 7.14 16.70
C TRP A 1016 -20.02 8.40 16.08
N GLY A 1017 -20.43 9.35 16.92
CA GLY A 1017 -21.16 10.55 16.50
C GLY A 1017 -22.56 10.27 15.92
N GLY A 1018 -23.12 11.25 15.20
CA GLY A 1018 -24.49 11.20 14.67
C GLY A 1018 -25.49 11.98 15.52
N ASN A 1019 -26.79 11.86 15.24
CA ASN A 1019 -27.84 12.51 16.04
C ASN A 1019 -29.17 11.74 16.02
N ASN A 1020 -29.95 11.85 17.09
CA ASN A 1020 -31.26 11.21 17.24
C ASN A 1020 -31.22 9.69 17.03
N ILE A 1021 -30.51 9.00 17.93
CA ILE A 1021 -30.31 7.55 17.90
C ILE A 1021 -31.13 6.91 19.03
N SER A 1022 -31.96 5.93 18.70
CA SER A 1022 -32.79 5.18 19.65
C SER A 1022 -32.37 3.71 19.70
N ILE A 1023 -32.00 3.22 20.88
CA ILE A 1023 -31.58 1.83 21.16
C ILE A 1023 -32.51 1.28 22.23
N ILE A 1024 -33.55 0.56 21.79
CA ILE A 1024 -34.68 0.19 22.68
C ILE A 1024 -35.01 -1.30 22.53
N ASN A 1025 -35.33 -1.98 23.63
CA ASN A 1025 -35.83 -3.36 23.62
C ASN A 1025 -34.86 -4.37 22.96
N ASN A 1026 -33.55 -4.13 22.99
CA ASN A 1026 -32.57 -5.08 22.45
C ASN A 1026 -32.08 -6.04 23.52
N LEU A 1027 -31.79 -7.27 23.10
CA LEU A 1027 -31.27 -8.36 23.93
C LEU A 1027 -29.79 -8.58 23.60
N TRP A 1028 -28.93 -8.36 24.59
CA TRP A 1028 -27.48 -8.47 24.50
C TRP A 1028 -26.99 -9.69 25.32
N TYR A 1029 -26.81 -10.84 24.66
CA TYR A 1029 -26.33 -12.07 25.29
C TYR A 1029 -24.85 -12.29 24.99
N ARG A 1030 -24.00 -12.40 26.02
CA ARG A 1030 -22.53 -12.36 25.89
C ARG A 1030 -22.08 -11.32 24.85
N PRO A 1031 -22.45 -10.04 25.02
CA PRO A 1031 -22.22 -9.02 24.00
C PRO A 1031 -20.73 -8.80 23.64
N CYS A 1032 -19.82 -9.14 24.55
CA CYS A 1032 -18.38 -9.35 24.33
C CYS A 1032 -17.92 -10.74 24.79
N ILE A 1033 -17.17 -11.47 23.96
CA ILE A 1033 -16.58 -12.75 24.39
C ILE A 1033 -15.64 -12.59 25.59
N PRO A 1034 -15.51 -13.60 26.48
CA PRO A 1034 -14.82 -13.46 27.76
C PRO A 1034 -13.36 -13.01 27.69
N ILE A 1035 -12.64 -13.41 26.62
CA ILE A 1035 -11.22 -13.09 26.45
C ILE A 1035 -10.96 -11.61 26.16
N LYS A 1036 -11.97 -10.83 25.75
CA LYS A 1036 -11.83 -9.41 25.38
C LYS A 1036 -12.31 -8.45 26.46
N SER A 1037 -13.27 -8.85 27.31
CA SER A 1037 -13.74 -8.07 28.48
C SER A 1037 -14.15 -6.61 28.20
N ASN A 1038 -14.60 -6.31 26.97
CA ASN A 1038 -15.10 -4.99 26.57
C ASN A 1038 -16.58 -4.79 26.97
N GLN A 1039 -17.07 -3.57 26.84
CA GLN A 1039 -18.46 -3.17 27.10
C GLN A 1039 -19.44 -3.65 26.02
N ALA A 1040 -20.71 -3.88 26.38
CA ALA A 1040 -21.74 -4.20 25.39
C ALA A 1040 -22.01 -3.03 24.43
N ILE A 1041 -22.12 -1.81 24.98
CA ILE A 1041 -22.44 -0.59 24.23
C ILE A 1041 -21.27 0.39 24.30
N SER A 1042 -20.88 0.93 23.15
CA SER A 1042 -19.79 1.90 23.03
C SER A 1042 -20.27 3.19 22.40
N PHE A 1043 -20.22 4.29 23.16
CA PHE A 1043 -20.51 5.64 22.68
C PHE A 1043 -19.23 6.46 22.60
N THR A 1044 -18.87 6.92 21.40
CA THR A 1044 -17.64 7.70 21.17
C THR A 1044 -17.97 9.02 20.49
N GLY A 1045 -17.51 10.13 21.07
CA GLY A 1045 -17.67 11.47 20.47
C GLY A 1045 -19.12 11.97 20.42
N ILE A 1046 -19.96 11.59 21.38
CA ILE A 1046 -21.42 11.80 21.35
C ILE A 1046 -21.91 13.10 22.04
N SER A 1047 -21.04 14.06 22.34
CA SER A 1047 -21.39 15.23 23.17
C SER A 1047 -22.50 16.12 22.58
N LYS A 1048 -22.78 16.01 21.28
CA LYS A 1048 -23.86 16.72 20.57
C LYS A 1048 -24.94 15.77 20.03
N THR A 1049 -24.84 14.48 20.33
CA THR A 1049 -25.73 13.45 19.82
C THR A 1049 -26.89 13.26 20.80
N LYS A 1050 -28.12 13.40 20.33
CA LYS A 1050 -29.29 12.96 21.10
C LYS A 1050 -29.42 11.44 21.04
N ILE A 1051 -29.25 10.77 22.18
CA ILE A 1051 -29.40 9.31 22.31
C ILE A 1051 -30.56 8.99 23.25
N ILE A 1052 -31.39 8.02 22.87
CA ILE A 1052 -32.37 7.36 23.73
C ILE A 1052 -31.95 5.90 23.81
N CYS A 1053 -31.46 5.45 24.97
CA CYS A 1053 -31.06 4.06 25.18
C CYS A 1053 -31.79 3.55 26.41
N ASP A 1054 -32.74 2.62 26.27
CA ASP A 1054 -33.55 2.13 27.40
C ASP A 1054 -34.28 0.82 27.11
N TYR A 1055 -34.80 0.15 28.15
CA TYR A 1055 -35.57 -1.11 28.07
C TYR A 1055 -34.83 -2.27 27.38
N ASN A 1056 -33.51 -2.31 27.48
CA ASN A 1056 -32.68 -3.39 26.95
C ASN A 1056 -32.49 -4.52 27.98
N LEU A 1057 -32.08 -5.71 27.52
CA LEU A 1057 -31.66 -6.81 28.39
C LEU A 1057 -30.17 -7.09 28.19
N PHE A 1058 -29.41 -7.16 29.27
CA PHE A 1058 -27.99 -7.53 29.26
C PHE A 1058 -27.80 -8.86 29.99
N TYR A 1059 -27.08 -9.81 29.41
CA TYR A 1059 -26.74 -11.04 30.11
C TYR A 1059 -25.42 -11.65 29.65
N SER A 1060 -24.71 -12.24 30.60
CA SER A 1060 -23.52 -13.04 30.36
C SER A 1060 -23.39 -14.08 31.48
N PRO A 1061 -23.14 -15.36 31.17
CA PRO A 1061 -22.82 -16.37 32.17
C PRO A 1061 -21.40 -16.18 32.75
N CYS A 1062 -20.59 -15.26 32.19
CA CYS A 1062 -19.28 -14.91 32.72
C CYS A 1062 -19.37 -13.69 33.66
N PRO A 1063 -18.69 -13.70 34.83
CA PRO A 1063 -18.91 -12.76 35.93
C PRO A 1063 -18.46 -11.31 35.68
N ASN A 1064 -17.71 -11.03 34.61
CA ASN A 1064 -17.05 -9.74 34.37
C ASN A 1064 -17.60 -8.98 33.14
N HIS A 1065 -18.89 -9.09 32.84
CA HIS A 1065 -19.45 -8.49 31.63
C HIS A 1065 -19.97 -7.07 31.85
N LYS A 1066 -19.34 -6.12 31.15
CA LYS A 1066 -19.57 -4.68 31.29
C LYS A 1066 -20.69 -4.21 30.36
N VAL A 1067 -21.47 -3.23 30.80
CA VAL A 1067 -22.65 -2.74 30.06
C VAL A 1067 -22.28 -1.69 29.03
N GLY A 1068 -21.66 -0.59 29.45
CA GLY A 1068 -21.48 0.56 28.58
C GLY A 1068 -20.31 1.44 28.96
N TRP A 1069 -19.88 2.28 28.04
CA TRP A 1069 -18.95 3.38 28.33
C TRP A 1069 -19.18 4.56 27.38
N ILE A 1070 -18.72 5.73 27.80
CA ILE A 1070 -18.74 6.96 26.99
C ILE A 1070 -17.30 7.43 26.84
N ARG A 1071 -16.89 7.66 25.60
CA ARG A 1071 -15.56 8.16 25.24
C ARG A 1071 -15.66 9.48 24.48
N ASN A 1072 -14.65 10.33 24.61
CA ASN A 1072 -14.55 11.52 23.76
C ASN A 1072 -14.04 11.15 22.34
N THR A 1073 -13.91 12.13 21.45
CA THR A 1073 -13.43 11.94 20.08
C THR A 1073 -11.97 11.46 20.00
N LEU A 1074 -11.21 11.60 21.09
CA LEU A 1074 -9.82 11.15 21.22
C LEU A 1074 -9.73 9.70 21.71
N GLY A 1075 -10.87 9.07 22.03
CA GLY A 1075 -10.91 7.73 22.61
C GLY A 1075 -10.57 7.71 24.10
N GLU A 1076 -10.60 8.83 24.81
CA GLU A 1076 -10.46 8.82 26.27
C GLU A 1076 -11.78 8.40 26.90
N THR A 1077 -11.73 7.52 27.89
CA THR A 1077 -12.93 7.05 28.61
C THR A 1077 -13.36 8.10 29.63
N LEU A 1078 -14.60 8.59 29.48
CA LEU A 1078 -15.22 9.56 30.37
C LEU A 1078 -16.07 8.88 31.45
N ILE A 1079 -16.84 7.87 31.06
CA ILE A 1079 -17.76 7.13 31.95
C ILE A 1079 -17.63 5.63 31.62
N THR A 1080 -17.66 4.76 32.65
CA THR A 1080 -17.70 3.30 32.50
C THR A 1080 -18.80 2.70 33.37
N GLY A 1081 -19.63 1.85 32.76
CA GLY A 1081 -20.62 1.03 33.44
C GLY A 1081 -20.17 -0.42 33.41
N ASP A 1082 -19.41 -0.84 34.42
CA ASP A 1082 -18.96 -2.24 34.55
C ASP A 1082 -20.10 -3.17 35.02
N SER A 1083 -21.22 -2.61 35.48
CA SER A 1083 -22.50 -3.29 35.72
C SER A 1083 -23.67 -2.41 35.25
N LEU A 1084 -24.86 -3.01 35.06
CA LEU A 1084 -26.05 -2.24 34.69
C LEU A 1084 -26.42 -1.20 35.74
N LYS A 1085 -26.31 -1.56 37.03
CA LYS A 1085 -26.56 -0.64 38.13
C LYS A 1085 -25.65 0.59 38.05
N GLN A 1086 -24.34 0.39 37.88
CA GLN A 1086 -23.39 1.49 37.74
C GLN A 1086 -23.69 2.35 36.51
N TRP A 1087 -24.06 1.72 35.39
CA TRP A 1087 -24.42 2.42 34.16
C TRP A 1087 -25.64 3.33 34.35
N GLN A 1088 -26.68 2.82 35.04
CA GLN A 1088 -27.89 3.57 35.38
C GLN A 1088 -27.64 4.71 36.37
N GLU A 1089 -26.70 4.54 37.30
CA GLU A 1089 -26.35 5.57 38.29
C GLU A 1089 -25.50 6.70 37.68
N GLN A 1090 -24.65 6.38 36.70
CA GLN A 1090 -23.70 7.33 36.10
C GLN A 1090 -24.22 8.00 34.82
N THR A 1091 -25.32 7.51 34.25
CA THR A 1091 -25.85 8.01 32.98
C THR A 1091 -27.37 8.17 33.02
N GLU A 1092 -27.92 8.84 32.02
CA GLU A 1092 -29.38 8.90 31.83
C GLU A 1092 -29.95 7.67 31.09
N TYR A 1093 -29.10 6.72 30.71
CA TYR A 1093 -29.43 5.59 29.86
C TYR A 1093 -29.86 4.36 30.66
N ASP A 1094 -30.63 3.48 30.00
CA ASP A 1094 -30.97 2.13 30.44
C ASP A 1094 -31.69 2.06 31.79
N LYS A 1095 -32.42 3.12 32.18
CA LYS A 1095 -33.15 3.21 33.46
C LYS A 1095 -34.13 2.06 33.72
N HIS A 1096 -34.74 1.52 32.67
CA HIS A 1096 -35.70 0.41 32.73
C HIS A 1096 -35.13 -0.90 32.16
N SER A 1097 -33.87 -0.90 31.75
CA SER A 1097 -33.18 -2.10 31.29
C SER A 1097 -32.98 -3.10 32.43
N ILE A 1098 -32.80 -4.37 32.09
CA ILE A 1098 -32.64 -5.46 33.04
C ILE A 1098 -31.38 -6.28 32.75
N GLN A 1099 -30.80 -6.86 33.80
CA GLN A 1099 -29.64 -7.76 33.69
C GLN A 1099 -30.02 -9.15 34.21
N ALA A 1100 -30.44 -10.06 33.31
CA ALA A 1100 -30.97 -11.37 33.67
C ALA A 1100 -30.87 -12.37 32.50
N ASP A 1101 -30.76 -13.67 32.79
CA ASP A 1101 -30.72 -14.73 31.75
C ASP A 1101 -32.00 -14.71 30.91
N PRO A 1102 -31.94 -14.52 29.58
CA PRO A 1102 -33.13 -14.52 28.73
C PRO A 1102 -33.77 -15.91 28.57
N LEU A 1103 -33.17 -16.99 29.07
CA LEU A 1103 -33.72 -18.35 29.01
C LEU A 1103 -34.01 -18.81 27.58
N PHE A 1104 -32.96 -18.87 26.74
CA PHE A 1104 -33.08 -19.41 25.38
C PHE A 1104 -33.49 -20.90 25.39
N VAL A 1105 -34.18 -21.33 24.33
CA VAL A 1105 -34.59 -22.72 24.12
C VAL A 1105 -33.38 -23.65 23.99
N ASP A 1106 -32.46 -23.35 23.08
CA ASP A 1106 -31.22 -24.13 22.88
C ASP A 1106 -30.11 -23.21 22.33
N TYR A 1107 -29.39 -22.57 23.25
CA TYR A 1107 -28.32 -21.63 22.93
C TYR A 1107 -27.18 -22.30 22.12
N GLU A 1108 -26.78 -23.53 22.44
CA GLU A 1108 -25.66 -24.22 21.78
C GLU A 1108 -25.95 -24.57 20.32
N LYS A 1109 -27.23 -24.78 19.98
CA LYS A 1109 -27.68 -25.02 18.59
C LYS A 1109 -28.10 -23.73 17.86
N GLY A 1110 -27.93 -22.57 18.48
CA GLY A 1110 -28.32 -21.28 17.89
C GLY A 1110 -29.83 -21.00 17.88
N ASP A 1111 -30.62 -21.71 18.68
CA ASP A 1111 -32.06 -21.50 18.85
C ASP A 1111 -32.32 -20.49 19.98
N PHE A 1112 -32.39 -19.21 19.58
CA PHE A 1112 -32.55 -18.07 20.49
C PHE A 1112 -34.01 -17.70 20.72
N ARG A 1113 -34.96 -18.62 20.48
CA ARG A 1113 -36.33 -18.44 20.97
C ARG A 1113 -36.31 -18.41 22.49
N LEU A 1114 -37.17 -17.59 23.07
CA LEU A 1114 -37.30 -17.46 24.52
C LEU A 1114 -38.23 -18.56 25.07
N LYS A 1115 -37.89 -19.11 26.24
CA LYS A 1115 -38.82 -19.96 27.01
C LYS A 1115 -39.96 -19.10 27.58
N GLU A 1116 -41.09 -19.73 27.88
CA GLU A 1116 -42.31 -19.04 28.35
C GLU A 1116 -42.09 -18.21 29.62
N ASN A 1117 -41.16 -18.61 30.48
CA ASN A 1117 -40.81 -17.91 31.73
C ASN A 1117 -39.64 -16.91 31.58
N SER A 1118 -39.26 -16.54 30.36
CA SER A 1118 -38.16 -15.63 30.10
C SER A 1118 -38.41 -14.24 30.71
N PRO A 1119 -37.42 -13.62 31.39
CA PRO A 1119 -37.53 -12.26 31.89
C PRO A 1119 -37.56 -11.21 30.79
N ALA A 1120 -37.31 -11.57 29.53
CA ALA A 1120 -37.44 -10.66 28.39
C ALA A 1120 -38.90 -10.44 27.94
N ILE A 1121 -39.81 -11.36 28.26
CA ILE A 1121 -41.20 -11.31 27.81
C ILE A 1121 -41.96 -10.23 28.59
N GLY A 1122 -42.58 -9.28 27.86
CA GLY A 1122 -43.41 -8.23 28.44
C GLY A 1122 -42.66 -7.15 29.24
N LYS A 1123 -41.32 -7.15 29.21
CA LYS A 1123 -40.47 -6.19 29.96
C LYS A 1123 -39.89 -5.06 29.11
N GLY A 1124 -40.09 -5.10 27.81
CA GLY A 1124 -39.75 -4.01 26.92
C GLY A 1124 -40.66 -2.80 27.12
N LYS A 1125 -40.26 -1.70 26.51
CA LYS A 1125 -41.09 -0.50 26.35
C LYS A 1125 -42.45 -0.89 25.78
N ASP A 1126 -43.50 -0.31 26.33
CA ASP A 1126 -44.90 -0.56 25.96
C ASP A 1126 -45.37 -2.01 26.19
N GLY A 1127 -44.67 -2.77 27.04
CA GLY A 1127 -44.99 -4.18 27.33
C GLY A 1127 -44.58 -5.15 26.23
N GLU A 1128 -43.70 -4.73 25.32
CA GLU A 1128 -43.15 -5.61 24.29
C GLU A 1128 -42.18 -6.65 24.87
N THR A 1129 -41.92 -7.72 24.11
CA THR A 1129 -40.83 -8.65 24.38
C THR A 1129 -39.49 -8.03 23.96
N ILE A 1130 -38.49 -8.09 24.83
CA ILE A 1130 -37.13 -7.62 24.55
C ILE A 1130 -36.42 -8.63 23.63
N GLY A 1131 -35.86 -8.15 22.53
CA GLY A 1131 -35.15 -8.94 21.53
C GLY A 1131 -36.05 -9.62 20.49
N ALA A 1132 -35.40 -10.15 19.45
CA ALA A 1132 -36.00 -10.96 18.41
C ALA A 1132 -35.96 -12.45 18.77
N SER A 1133 -37.00 -13.19 18.38
CA SER A 1133 -37.04 -14.65 18.50
C SER A 1133 -37.11 -15.28 17.10
N CYS A 1134 -36.19 -16.19 16.78
CA CYS A 1134 -36.23 -16.94 15.53
C CYS A 1134 -35.61 -18.33 15.70
N LYS A 1135 -36.03 -19.27 14.85
CA LYS A 1135 -35.42 -20.59 14.66
C LYS A 1135 -34.64 -20.63 13.35
#